data_AF-A0A1L9X3V3-F1
#
_entry.id   AF-A0A1L9X3V3-F1
#
_cell.length_a   1.000
_cell.length_b   1.000
_cell.length_c   1.000
_cell.angle_alpha   90.00
_cell.angle_beta   90.00
_cell.angle_gamma   90.00
#
_symmetry.space_group_name_H-M   'P 1'
#
loop_
_entity.id
_entity.type
_entity.pdbx_description
1 polymer ?
#
loop_
_entity_poly.entity_id
_entity_poly.type
_entity_poly.pdbx_seq_one_letter_code
_entity_poly.pdbx_strand_id
1 'polypeptide(L)'
;MATATPDDIRSTSGSPSPSSPASSTGQIPLEQPPKLKGRHKLLQNLQRISSSPSLTRRGRSASTGYRRDGKASLSCISLSQTAYSPCLGNGSSSQLYGGLNAQSVTPGATAPQTDYFDGAARIRMVPSESPNASQSKTIPLPQDLRPGSHGLAISMADVTSEATVAQPSPKPKVFDFWGSLPDELKMRVFRYLNPREIVRCSAVSKAWNKMCYDGQLWREVDTTDYYRDIPSEGLVKLMTSGGPFVRDLNLRGCVQLKDQWRTDGERITDLCRNVVNFSLEGCRVDKSTIHYFLLRNPRLEYVNLSGLLTVTNSAMKIIAQSCPQLEILNVSWCTGVDTSGLKKVVVACPKLRDLRASEIRGFDDVEFAAELFERNTLDRLIISRADLTDESLKALMHGLDPEIDVLLDRPIVPPRRLKHLDIHQCPDLTDQGVKSLAWNVPNMQGLQLSHCSELTDDSVIPIIQTTPCLTHLELEELTRLSNHTLIELAKSPCAPRLEHLNISYCELLGDQGTLPIMKNCLSLRSVEMDNTRVSDLTLMEASLRVRKRGYGEDLPQIGLRLVVFDCGNVTWAGVKEVLSSNAFIPRSRKPPQTISVVAQTVDSGQVPGSPAMITSSITPPPPPPVYPNEIIHLKCFYGWQMTVNEHNKRVLRGDLAAANRLDRKWAEYMIATEEAGTGGSGTRRRRRRAREAERIYNEVDEETAAYGVGGISALGAGRRRHTDSNTGCTVM
;
A
#
# COMPACT_ATOMS: atom_id res chain seq x y z
N MET A 1 47.35 19.48 49.35
CA MET A 1 48.78 19.10 49.20
C MET A 1 48.84 18.26 47.94
N ALA A 2 49.48 18.70 46.85
CA ALA A 2 50.93 18.92 46.64
C ALA A 2 51.59 17.64 46.07
N THR A 3 52.48 17.63 45.05
CA THR A 3 52.83 18.50 43.88
C THR A 3 54.02 17.82 43.16
N ALA A 4 54.31 18.20 41.90
CA ALA A 4 55.51 17.85 41.09
C ALA A 4 55.60 16.36 40.59
N THR A 5 55.79 15.98 39.32
CA THR A 5 56.56 16.44 38.12
C THR A 5 58.06 16.05 38.12
N PRO A 6 58.75 15.83 36.96
CA PRO A 6 58.29 15.74 35.54
C PRO A 6 58.96 14.56 34.74
N ASP A 7 59.08 14.73 33.41
CA ASP A 7 59.99 14.10 32.43
C ASP A 7 59.61 12.69 31.87
N ASP A 8 59.83 12.36 30.59
CA ASP A 8 60.47 13.09 29.47
C ASP A 8 59.78 12.74 28.11
N ILE A 9 59.54 13.73 27.23
CA ILE A 9 59.15 13.53 25.82
C ILE A 9 59.84 14.60 24.95
N ARG A 10 60.59 14.15 23.93
CA ARG A 10 61.35 15.00 23.02
C ARG A 10 60.52 15.81 22.03
N SER A 11 61.09 16.93 21.60
CA SER A 11 60.45 18.01 20.85
C SER A 11 60.87 18.10 19.38
N THR A 12 60.02 18.74 18.56
CA THR A 12 60.41 19.44 17.33
C THR A 12 59.62 20.75 17.18
N SER A 13 60.27 21.77 16.63
CA SER A 13 59.73 23.11 16.31
C SER A 13 59.23 23.18 14.85
N GLY A 14 58.51 24.22 14.39
CA GLY A 14 57.93 25.37 15.08
C GLY A 14 57.93 26.65 14.23
N SER A 15 56.75 27.08 13.73
CA SER A 15 56.47 28.34 13.00
C SER A 15 57.12 28.51 11.60
N PRO A 16 56.73 29.51 10.77
CA PRO A 16 55.46 30.24 10.67
C PRO A 16 54.83 30.17 9.25
N SER A 17 53.65 30.77 9.06
CA SER A 17 52.90 30.81 7.78
C SER A 17 53.44 31.84 6.75
N PRO A 18 53.62 31.49 5.46
CA PRO A 18 53.97 32.43 4.40
C PRO A 18 52.76 33.09 3.72
N SER A 19 52.96 34.29 3.18
CA SER A 19 51.97 35.12 2.48
C SER A 19 51.85 34.82 0.98
N SER A 20 50.67 35.07 0.40
CA SER A 20 50.47 35.09 -1.05
C SER A 20 51.17 36.30 -1.70
N PRO A 21 51.68 36.18 -2.95
CA PRO A 21 52.37 37.26 -3.63
C PRO A 21 51.43 38.38 -4.11
N ALA A 22 51.98 39.58 -4.27
CA ALA A 22 51.23 40.78 -4.64
C ALA A 22 51.29 41.11 -6.13
N SER A 23 50.29 41.87 -6.61
CA SER A 23 50.37 42.65 -7.84
C SER A 23 49.77 44.05 -7.64
N SER A 24 50.62 45.00 -7.27
CA SER A 24 50.42 46.43 -7.56
C SER A 24 50.87 46.70 -9.01
N THR A 25 50.54 47.80 -9.69
CA THR A 25 50.09 49.14 -9.28
C THR A 25 48.94 49.66 -10.16
N GLY A 26 48.20 50.69 -9.71
CA GLY A 26 47.12 51.29 -10.53
C GLY A 26 46.09 52.15 -9.80
N GLN A 27 46.51 53.17 -9.04
CA GLN A 27 45.61 54.25 -8.59
C GLN A 27 45.41 55.26 -9.75
N ILE A 28 44.29 55.96 -9.88
CA ILE A 28 43.90 57.17 -9.09
C ILE A 28 42.35 57.24 -8.97
N PRO A 29 41.79 57.74 -7.84
CA PRO A 29 40.35 57.69 -7.56
C PRO A 29 39.58 58.97 -7.93
N LEU A 30 38.28 58.82 -8.23
CA LEU A 30 37.26 59.87 -8.15
C LEU A 30 35.95 59.33 -7.53
N GLU A 31 35.17 60.23 -6.96
CA GLU A 31 34.23 59.97 -5.85
C GLU A 31 32.88 59.32 -6.24
N GLN A 32 32.18 58.72 -5.26
CA GLN A 32 30.75 58.41 -5.35
C GLN A 32 29.90 59.50 -4.67
N PRO A 33 29.16 60.33 -5.43
CA PRO A 33 28.01 61.10 -4.90
C PRO A 33 26.75 60.21 -4.76
N PRO A 34 25.72 60.63 -4.00
CA PRO A 34 24.98 59.71 -3.14
C PRO A 34 23.64 59.15 -3.70
N LYS A 35 23.11 58.14 -2.97
CA LYS A 35 21.79 57.53 -3.17
C LYS A 35 20.64 58.55 -2.98
N LEU A 36 20.04 59.02 -4.09
CA LEU A 36 18.84 59.86 -4.03
C LEU A 36 17.54 59.04 -3.89
N LYS A 37 16.69 59.44 -2.94
CA LYS A 37 15.37 58.84 -2.67
C LYS A 37 14.25 59.64 -3.36
N GLY A 38 13.31 58.93 -4.00
CA GLY A 38 11.93 59.42 -4.20
C GLY A 38 11.63 60.28 -5.43
N ARG A 39 10.34 60.20 -5.85
CA ARG A 39 9.55 61.00 -6.82
C ARG A 39 10.11 61.42 -8.20
N HIS A 40 11.41 61.64 -8.41
CA HIS A 40 11.92 62.13 -9.71
C HIS A 40 12.14 61.05 -10.80
N LYS A 41 11.74 59.79 -10.58
CA LYS A 41 11.76 58.75 -11.62
C LYS A 41 10.41 58.54 -12.35
N LEU A 42 9.39 59.37 -12.07
CA LEU A 42 8.04 59.21 -12.63
C LEU A 42 7.82 60.01 -13.93
N LEU A 43 8.53 61.13 -14.13
CA LEU A 43 8.23 62.10 -15.19
C LEU A 43 8.92 61.84 -16.54
N GLN A 44 9.89 60.91 -16.62
CA GLN A 44 10.59 60.59 -17.87
C GLN A 44 9.92 59.47 -18.70
N ASN A 45 8.95 58.75 -18.13
CA ASN A 45 8.21 57.68 -18.83
C ASN A 45 6.86 58.15 -19.42
N LEU A 46 6.48 59.43 -19.26
CA LEU A 46 5.17 59.96 -19.67
C LEU A 46 5.15 60.64 -21.06
N GLN A 47 6.28 60.67 -21.79
CA GLN A 47 6.40 61.37 -23.09
C GLN A 47 6.53 60.45 -24.32
N ARG A 48 6.08 59.18 -24.25
CA ARG A 48 5.98 58.28 -25.42
C ARG A 48 4.72 57.40 -25.40
N ILE A 49 3.55 58.02 -25.27
CA ILE A 49 2.24 57.38 -25.50
C ILE A 49 1.36 58.33 -26.34
N SER A 50 0.56 57.75 -27.25
CA SER A 50 -0.12 58.40 -28.39
C SER A 50 0.85 58.93 -29.47
N SER A 51 0.50 58.93 -30.76
CA SER A 51 -0.81 58.63 -31.39
C SER A 51 -0.82 57.34 -32.23
N SER A 52 -2.02 56.86 -32.55
CA SER A 52 -2.27 55.83 -33.58
C SER A 52 -2.94 56.48 -34.80
N PRO A 53 -2.94 55.80 -35.95
CA PRO A 53 -4.24 55.37 -36.50
C PRO A 53 -4.25 53.89 -36.95
N SER A 54 -5.46 53.38 -37.19
CA SER A 54 -5.76 51.98 -37.53
C SER A 54 -6.14 51.81 -39.00
N LEU A 55 -5.93 50.62 -39.58
CA LEU A 55 -6.77 50.07 -40.66
C LEU A 55 -6.49 48.57 -40.97
N THR A 56 -7.53 47.93 -41.50
CA THR A 56 -7.78 46.49 -41.75
C THR A 56 -6.82 45.70 -42.67
N ARG A 57 -6.62 44.40 -42.37
CA ARG A 57 -6.70 43.23 -43.30
C ARG A 57 -6.73 41.91 -42.48
N ARG A 58 -7.71 41.01 -42.64
CA ARG A 58 -7.92 40.00 -43.71
C ARG A 58 -6.84 38.89 -43.71
N GLY A 59 -7.18 37.70 -43.18
CA GLY A 59 -6.26 36.57 -43.01
C GLY A 59 -6.26 35.51 -44.14
N ARG A 60 -5.39 34.49 -43.98
CA ARG A 60 -5.32 33.25 -44.77
C ARG A 60 -4.76 32.09 -43.92
N SER A 61 -5.20 30.87 -44.19
CA SER A 61 -4.56 29.59 -43.79
C SER A 61 -3.37 29.28 -44.73
N ALA A 62 -2.50 28.28 -44.54
CA ALA A 62 -2.36 27.20 -43.54
C ALA A 62 -0.83 26.97 -43.27
N SER A 63 -0.34 25.97 -42.53
CA SER A 63 -0.38 24.54 -42.88
C SER A 63 -0.04 23.59 -41.71
N THR A 64 -0.32 22.30 -41.94
CA THR A 64 -0.29 21.18 -40.99
C THR A 64 1.12 20.67 -40.63
N GLY A 65 1.36 20.38 -39.34
CA GLY A 65 2.46 19.52 -38.89
C GLY A 65 2.17 18.02 -39.09
N TYR A 66 3.21 17.19 -39.09
CA TYR A 66 3.16 15.78 -39.51
C TYR A 66 2.43 14.83 -38.53
N ARG A 67 1.81 13.79 -39.09
CA ARG A 67 1.32 12.61 -38.35
C ARG A 67 2.46 11.63 -38.05
N ARG A 68 2.35 10.89 -36.94
CA ARG A 68 3.25 9.80 -36.54
C ARG A 68 2.53 8.45 -36.67
N ASP A 69 2.83 7.70 -37.71
CA ASP A 69 2.61 6.26 -37.77
C ASP A 69 3.76 5.57 -38.52
N GLY A 70 4.06 4.33 -38.15
CA GLY A 70 5.41 3.78 -38.31
C GLY A 70 5.73 3.13 -39.65
N LYS A 71 6.90 3.47 -40.19
CA LYS A 71 7.83 2.57 -40.89
C LYS A 71 9.24 3.14 -40.74
N ALA A 72 10.18 2.36 -40.21
CA ALA A 72 11.57 2.76 -40.09
C ALA A 72 12.28 2.47 -41.42
N SER A 73 12.76 3.53 -42.09
CA SER A 73 13.59 3.41 -43.29
C SER A 73 14.99 3.92 -42.96
N LEU A 74 15.98 3.03 -42.97
CA LEU A 74 17.40 3.35 -42.85
C LEU A 74 18.01 3.58 -44.24
N SER A 75 18.66 4.72 -44.44
CA SER A 75 19.64 4.94 -45.52
C SER A 75 20.32 6.31 -45.36
N CYS A 76 21.61 6.51 -45.62
CA CYS A 76 22.72 5.54 -45.75
C CYS A 76 24.06 6.29 -45.77
N ILE A 77 25.11 5.67 -45.20
CA ILE A 77 26.50 5.85 -45.66
C ILE A 77 27.08 4.43 -45.80
N SER A 78 27.77 4.16 -46.89
CA SER A 78 28.40 2.86 -47.22
C SER A 78 29.83 2.82 -46.63
N LEU A 79 30.51 1.69 -46.35
CA LEU A 79 30.83 0.58 -47.26
C LEU A 79 31.20 -0.71 -46.50
N SER A 80 30.68 -1.87 -46.94
CA SER A 80 31.43 -3.13 -47.23
C SER A 80 30.46 -4.28 -47.59
N GLN A 81 30.97 -5.30 -48.28
CA GLN A 81 30.21 -6.46 -48.82
C GLN A 81 30.46 -7.71 -47.94
N THR A 82 29.71 -8.83 -47.92
CA THR A 82 28.77 -9.52 -48.87
C THR A 82 27.82 -10.43 -48.00
N ALA A 83 26.89 -11.34 -48.39
CA ALA A 83 26.44 -11.99 -49.63
C ALA A 83 25.02 -12.64 -49.52
N TYR A 84 24.46 -13.05 -50.68
CA TYR A 84 23.67 -14.26 -51.03
C TYR A 84 23.19 -15.25 -49.93
N SER A 85 22.00 -15.92 -49.99
CA SER A 85 20.82 -15.88 -50.90
C SER A 85 19.60 -16.69 -50.30
N PRO A 86 18.49 -17.11 -50.97
CA PRO A 86 17.17 -16.61 -50.55
C PRO A 86 15.96 -17.60 -50.45
N CYS A 87 14.82 -17.03 -50.01
CA CYS A 87 13.39 -17.24 -50.38
C CYS A 87 12.60 -18.58 -50.18
N LEU A 88 11.38 -18.42 -49.62
CA LEU A 88 10.05 -18.98 -50.00
C LEU A 88 8.98 -18.50 -48.98
N GLY A 89 7.67 -18.33 -49.25
CA GLY A 89 6.94 -18.24 -50.53
C GLY A 89 5.42 -18.53 -50.46
N ASN A 90 4.55 -17.51 -50.25
CA ASN A 90 3.06 -17.55 -50.30
C ASN A 90 2.36 -18.51 -49.30
N GLY A 91 1.02 -18.58 -49.10
CA GLY A 91 -0.22 -17.88 -49.55
C GLY A 91 -1.42 -18.50 -48.77
N SER A 92 -2.69 -18.06 -48.75
CA SER A 92 -3.50 -17.10 -49.55
C SER A 92 -4.75 -16.65 -48.73
N SER A 93 -5.76 -15.99 -49.35
CA SER A 93 -7.00 -15.48 -48.71
C SER A 93 -8.28 -15.70 -49.56
N SER A 94 -9.44 -15.12 -49.18
CA SER A 94 -10.80 -15.17 -49.81
C SER A 94 -11.76 -16.27 -49.27
N GLN A 95 -13.12 -16.17 -49.29
CA GLN A 95 -14.05 -15.03 -49.50
C GLN A 95 -15.49 -15.28 -48.95
N LEU A 96 -16.10 -14.21 -48.40
CA LEU A 96 -17.52 -13.71 -48.37
C LEU A 96 -18.82 -14.54 -48.61
N TYR A 97 -19.94 -13.93 -48.16
CA TYR A 97 -21.38 -14.30 -48.19
C TYR A 97 -21.83 -15.37 -47.15
N GLY A 98 -23.04 -15.33 -46.56
CA GLY A 98 -24.09 -14.27 -46.53
C GLY A 98 -25.52 -14.83 -46.34
N GLY A 99 -26.38 -14.23 -45.49
CA GLY A 99 -27.81 -14.62 -45.34
C GLY A 99 -28.36 -14.61 -43.91
N LEU A 100 -29.69 -14.71 -43.74
CA LEU A 100 -30.43 -14.60 -42.46
C LEU A 100 -31.65 -15.55 -42.34
N ASN A 101 -32.10 -15.76 -41.09
CA ASN A 101 -33.44 -16.16 -40.61
C ASN A 101 -33.83 -17.66 -40.45
N ALA A 102 -34.83 -17.84 -39.56
CA ALA A 102 -35.75 -18.99 -39.37
C ALA A 102 -35.29 -20.23 -38.56
N GLN A 103 -35.33 -20.12 -37.23
CA GLN A 103 -35.76 -21.18 -36.31
C GLN A 103 -37.30 -21.14 -36.13
N SER A 104 -38.03 -22.12 -35.59
CA SER A 104 -37.92 -23.60 -35.56
C SER A 104 -39.19 -24.16 -34.90
N VAL A 105 -39.65 -25.37 -35.23
CA VAL A 105 -40.97 -25.90 -34.82
C VAL A 105 -40.90 -26.88 -33.63
N THR A 106 -41.78 -26.71 -32.63
CA THR A 106 -42.13 -27.63 -31.53
C THR A 106 -43.28 -28.59 -31.91
N PRO A 107 -43.55 -29.74 -31.23
CA PRO A 107 -43.54 -29.99 -29.76
C PRO A 107 -42.86 -31.32 -29.32
N GLY A 108 -42.79 -31.70 -28.03
CA GLY A 108 -43.16 -31.05 -26.75
C GLY A 108 -43.28 -32.06 -25.58
N ALA A 109 -43.87 -31.63 -24.44
CA ALA A 109 -44.22 -32.41 -23.24
C ALA A 109 -43.05 -32.93 -22.34
N THR A 110 -43.12 -32.96 -20.99
CA THR A 110 -44.13 -32.42 -20.03
C THR A 110 -43.54 -32.24 -18.62
N ALA A 111 -43.87 -31.13 -17.93
CA ALA A 111 -43.88 -30.99 -16.46
C ALA A 111 -44.74 -29.75 -16.06
N PRO A 112 -45.53 -29.80 -14.96
CA PRO A 112 -46.28 -28.63 -14.42
C PRO A 112 -45.35 -27.67 -13.65
N GLN A 113 -45.49 -26.33 -13.64
CA GLN A 113 -46.63 -25.45 -13.26
C GLN A 113 -46.97 -25.51 -11.76
N THR A 114 -47.26 -24.41 -11.03
CA THR A 114 -47.66 -23.01 -11.39
C THR A 114 -46.84 -21.95 -10.61
N ASP A 115 -46.31 -20.88 -11.24
CA ASP A 115 -46.85 -19.49 -11.43
C ASP A 115 -46.95 -18.61 -10.14
N TYR A 116 -46.51 -17.33 -10.04
CA TYR A 116 -46.53 -16.09 -10.91
C TYR A 116 -47.90 -15.37 -10.97
N PHE A 117 -48.10 -14.06 -11.29
CA PHE A 117 -47.30 -12.85 -11.67
C PHE A 117 -48.17 -11.58 -11.31
N ASP A 118 -47.88 -10.27 -11.42
CA ASP A 118 -46.73 -9.37 -11.72
C ASP A 118 -47.04 -7.95 -11.12
N GLY A 119 -46.17 -6.93 -11.26
CA GLY A 119 -46.55 -5.52 -11.02
C GLY A 119 -45.47 -4.44 -11.27
N ALA A 120 -45.10 -4.16 -12.53
CA ALA A 120 -44.00 -3.25 -12.89
C ALA A 120 -44.33 -1.72 -12.99
N ALA A 121 -43.34 -0.85 -12.71
CA ALA A 121 -43.24 0.52 -13.27
C ALA A 121 -41.81 1.14 -13.14
N ARG A 122 -41.48 2.15 -13.96
CA ARG A 122 -40.24 2.98 -13.93
C ARG A 122 -40.62 4.48 -13.85
N ILE A 123 -39.71 5.38 -13.42
CA ILE A 123 -39.53 6.75 -13.98
C ILE A 123 -38.22 7.42 -13.49
N ARG A 124 -37.93 8.67 -13.94
CA ARG A 124 -36.61 9.31 -14.08
C ARG A 124 -36.43 10.56 -13.17
N MET A 125 -35.23 11.16 -13.19
CA MET A 125 -34.72 12.22 -12.28
C MET A 125 -35.20 13.68 -12.54
N VAL A 126 -35.34 14.45 -11.43
CA VAL A 126 -34.73 15.78 -11.08
C VAL A 126 -34.79 16.90 -12.15
N PRO A 127 -35.32 18.13 -11.87
CA PRO A 127 -34.87 19.07 -10.80
C PRO A 127 -36.02 19.84 -10.08
N SER A 128 -35.90 20.91 -9.26
CA SER A 128 -34.80 21.76 -8.73
C SER A 128 -35.23 22.54 -7.45
N GLU A 129 -34.29 23.27 -6.83
CA GLU A 129 -34.45 24.48 -5.97
C GLU A 129 -34.98 24.39 -4.50
N SER A 130 -34.33 25.19 -3.64
CA SER A 130 -34.62 25.53 -2.24
C SER A 130 -34.54 27.07 -2.13
N PRO A 131 -35.10 27.78 -1.12
CA PRO A 131 -34.97 27.48 0.31
C PRO A 131 -36.18 27.87 1.23
N ASN A 132 -35.98 27.71 2.55
CA ASN A 132 -36.57 28.46 3.68
C ASN A 132 -37.99 29.03 3.57
N ALA A 133 -38.94 28.43 4.31
CA ALA A 133 -39.77 29.16 5.29
C ALA A 133 -40.46 28.19 6.27
N SER A 134 -40.80 28.68 7.47
CA SER A 134 -41.66 28.00 8.42
C SER A 134 -43.13 28.42 8.24
N GLN A 135 -44.05 27.46 8.40
CA GLN A 135 -45.27 27.54 9.22
C GLN A 135 -46.33 26.53 8.73
N SER A 136 -46.83 25.70 9.64
CA SER A 136 -48.04 24.90 9.42
C SER A 136 -49.29 25.77 9.56
N LYS A 137 -50.13 25.82 8.52
CA LYS A 137 -51.51 26.31 8.61
C LYS A 137 -52.45 25.31 7.96
N THR A 138 -53.27 24.66 8.77
CA THR A 138 -54.41 23.84 8.34
C THR A 138 -55.58 24.73 7.92
N ILE A 139 -56.35 24.27 6.94
CA ILE A 139 -57.65 24.84 6.56
C ILE A 139 -58.66 23.68 6.57
N PRO A 140 -59.79 23.78 7.29
CA PRO A 140 -60.83 22.75 7.32
C PRO A 140 -61.84 22.93 6.17
N LEU A 141 -62.57 21.84 5.85
CA LEU A 141 -63.75 21.82 4.98
C LEU A 141 -64.93 21.17 5.74
N PRO A 142 -66.19 21.43 5.35
CA PRO A 142 -67.30 21.52 6.32
C PRO A 142 -68.14 20.25 6.50
N GLN A 143 -69.12 20.37 7.40
CA GLN A 143 -70.19 19.42 7.67
C GLN A 143 -71.14 19.28 6.47
N ASP A 144 -71.82 18.13 6.34
CA ASP A 144 -73.29 18.14 6.35
C ASP A 144 -73.93 16.77 6.71
N LEU A 145 -75.24 16.80 7.01
CA LEU A 145 -76.21 15.70 7.20
C LEU A 145 -76.13 14.78 8.46
N ARG A 146 -77.27 14.66 9.14
CA ARG A 146 -77.63 13.69 10.21
C ARG A 146 -78.71 12.71 9.69
N PRO A 147 -78.95 11.55 10.35
CA PRO A 147 -80.02 11.43 11.37
C PRO A 147 -79.58 10.60 12.61
N GLY A 148 -80.35 10.36 13.68
CA GLY A 148 -81.75 10.63 14.01
C GLY A 148 -81.99 10.81 15.54
N SER A 149 -83.20 10.53 16.08
CA SER A 149 -83.72 11.15 17.33
C SER A 149 -84.29 10.20 18.42
N HIS A 150 -84.70 10.82 19.55
CA HIS A 150 -85.44 10.31 20.76
C HIS A 150 -84.58 9.69 21.89
N GLY A 151 -84.88 9.89 23.18
CA GLY A 151 -86.02 10.58 23.82
C GLY A 151 -85.75 11.12 25.25
N LEU A 152 -86.82 11.59 25.94
CA LEU A 152 -86.83 12.28 27.26
C LEU A 152 -87.06 11.26 28.43
N ALA A 153 -87.06 11.57 29.75
CA ALA A 153 -87.08 12.85 30.49
C ALA A 153 -86.51 12.75 31.94
N ILE A 154 -85.95 13.87 32.43
CA ILE A 154 -86.05 14.51 33.77
C ILE A 154 -86.06 13.66 35.06
N SER A 155 -85.08 13.93 35.95
CA SER A 155 -85.30 14.18 37.39
C SER A 155 -84.26 15.22 37.87
N MET A 156 -84.52 15.97 38.95
CA MET A 156 -83.84 17.26 39.23
C MET A 156 -83.75 17.62 40.72
N ALA A 157 -82.53 17.87 41.23
CA ALA A 157 -82.24 18.67 42.44
C ALA A 157 -80.76 19.11 42.53
N ASP A 158 -80.54 20.35 42.99
CA ASP A 158 -79.41 20.87 43.79
C ASP A 158 -77.95 20.69 43.32
N VAL A 159 -77.62 21.42 42.25
CA VAL A 159 -76.67 22.56 42.27
C VAL A 159 -75.53 22.54 43.31
N THR A 160 -74.29 22.27 42.86
CA THR A 160 -73.11 23.04 43.32
C THR A 160 -72.20 23.40 42.13
N SER A 161 -71.52 24.54 42.26
CA SER A 161 -70.76 25.31 41.24
C SER A 161 -69.71 24.56 40.40
N GLU A 162 -69.51 25.06 39.18
CA GLU A 162 -68.60 24.54 38.14
C GLU A 162 -67.09 24.61 38.49
N ALA A 163 -66.33 23.60 38.05
CA ALA A 163 -64.89 23.69 37.77
C ALA A 163 -64.42 22.53 36.87
N THR A 164 -64.77 22.54 35.58
CA THR A 164 -64.37 21.46 34.65
C THR A 164 -62.87 21.52 34.30
N VAL A 165 -62.04 20.79 35.04
CA VAL A 165 -60.62 20.58 34.72
C VAL A 165 -60.50 19.82 33.40
N ALA A 166 -59.90 20.45 32.39
CA ALA A 166 -59.69 19.83 31.08
C ALA A 166 -58.69 18.67 31.19
N GLN A 167 -59.13 17.47 30.80
CA GLN A 167 -58.25 16.30 30.64
C GLN A 167 -57.20 16.58 29.55
N PRO A 168 -55.89 16.45 29.84
CA PRO A 168 -54.86 16.65 28.83
C PRO A 168 -54.92 15.52 27.80
N SER A 169 -54.86 15.88 26.51
CA SER A 169 -54.83 14.89 25.43
C SER A 169 -53.61 13.95 25.58
N PRO A 170 -53.76 12.64 25.25
CA PRO A 170 -52.67 11.70 25.36
C PRO A 170 -51.54 12.12 24.41
N LYS A 171 -50.39 12.52 24.99
CA LYS A 171 -49.18 12.83 24.22
C LYS A 171 -48.85 11.63 23.32
N PRO A 172 -48.45 11.84 22.05
CA PRO A 172 -48.06 10.73 21.18
C PRO A 172 -46.96 9.94 21.87
N LYS A 173 -47.14 8.61 21.99
CA LYS A 173 -46.14 7.74 22.59
C LYS A 173 -44.89 7.80 21.71
N VAL A 174 -43.87 8.50 22.19
CA VAL A 174 -42.53 8.44 21.60
C VAL A 174 -42.10 6.98 21.67
N PHE A 175 -42.04 6.32 20.52
CA PHE A 175 -41.62 4.93 20.45
C PHE A 175 -40.12 4.88 20.74
N ASP A 176 -39.78 4.52 21.99
CA ASP A 176 -38.40 4.29 22.39
C ASP A 176 -37.91 2.99 21.74
N PHE A 177 -37.47 3.13 20.49
CA PHE A 177 -36.90 2.06 19.69
C PHE A 177 -35.79 1.34 20.46
N TRP A 178 -34.95 2.07 21.19
CA TRP A 178 -33.87 1.46 21.98
C TRP A 178 -34.38 0.73 23.22
N GLY A 179 -35.28 1.35 23.99
CA GLY A 179 -35.91 0.71 25.16
C GLY A 179 -36.71 -0.56 24.80
N SER A 180 -37.34 -0.57 23.62
CA SER A 180 -38.16 -1.69 23.11
C SER A 180 -37.36 -2.86 22.52
N LEU A 181 -36.08 -2.68 22.17
CA LEU A 181 -35.24 -3.75 21.64
C LEU A 181 -34.93 -4.80 22.73
N PRO A 182 -34.97 -6.11 22.43
CA PRO A 182 -34.38 -7.14 23.29
C PRO A 182 -32.88 -6.89 23.54
N ASP A 183 -32.39 -7.24 24.73
CA ASP A 183 -31.00 -6.96 25.12
C ASP A 183 -30.00 -7.71 24.23
N GLU A 184 -30.35 -8.88 23.70
CA GLU A 184 -29.53 -9.63 22.73
C GLU A 184 -29.31 -8.83 21.43
N LEU A 185 -30.32 -8.08 20.98
CA LEU A 185 -30.20 -7.21 19.82
C LEU A 185 -29.41 -5.94 20.15
N LYS A 186 -29.56 -5.37 21.36
CA LYS A 186 -28.71 -4.27 21.83
C LYS A 186 -27.23 -4.68 21.85
N MET A 187 -26.91 -5.84 22.43
CA MET A 187 -25.56 -6.39 22.47
C MET A 187 -25.02 -6.71 21.07
N ARG A 188 -25.88 -7.19 20.16
CA ARG A 188 -25.50 -7.39 18.75
C ARG A 188 -25.18 -6.07 18.04
N VAL A 189 -25.85 -4.96 18.36
CA VAL A 189 -25.49 -3.62 17.85
C VAL A 189 -24.14 -3.17 18.41
N PHE A 190 -23.90 -3.30 19.73
CA PHE A 190 -22.60 -2.95 20.33
C PHE A 190 -21.42 -3.71 19.73
N ARG A 191 -21.62 -4.96 19.30
CA ARG A 191 -20.58 -5.78 18.64
C ARG A 191 -20.11 -5.23 17.27
N TYR A 192 -20.86 -4.32 16.64
CA TYR A 192 -20.43 -3.63 15.41
C TYR A 192 -19.69 -2.31 15.66
N LEU A 193 -19.51 -1.91 16.92
CA LEU A 193 -18.78 -0.69 17.30
C LEU A 193 -17.35 -1.02 17.70
N ASN A 194 -16.41 -0.12 17.39
CA ASN A 194 -15.02 -0.28 17.80
C ASN A 194 -14.86 -0.09 19.33
N PRO A 195 -13.84 -0.66 19.99
CA PRO A 195 -13.60 -0.50 21.43
C PRO A 195 -13.66 0.95 21.94
N ARG A 196 -13.07 1.89 21.18
CA ARG A 196 -13.10 3.33 21.47
C ARG A 196 -14.51 3.93 21.45
N GLU A 197 -15.41 3.38 20.66
CA GLU A 197 -16.80 3.80 20.53
C GLU A 197 -17.66 3.18 21.62
N ILE A 198 -17.47 1.89 21.94
CA ILE A 198 -18.11 1.23 23.09
C ILE A 198 -17.80 1.98 24.40
N VAL A 199 -16.53 2.37 24.61
CA VAL A 199 -16.14 3.19 25.79
C VAL A 199 -16.83 4.56 25.80
N ARG A 200 -17.00 5.23 24.64
CA ARG A 200 -17.78 6.48 24.54
C ARG A 200 -19.27 6.26 24.83
N CYS A 201 -19.86 5.19 24.32
CA CYS A 201 -21.24 4.81 24.57
C CYS A 201 -21.53 4.58 26.05
N SER A 202 -20.54 4.17 26.84
CA SER A 202 -20.68 3.99 28.29
C SER A 202 -21.07 5.28 29.04
N ALA A 203 -20.87 6.47 28.45
CA ALA A 203 -21.26 7.75 29.02
C ALA A 203 -22.74 8.14 28.77
N VAL A 204 -23.46 7.44 27.88
CA VAL A 204 -24.82 7.84 27.42
C VAL A 204 -25.90 7.63 28.48
N SER A 205 -25.84 6.52 29.23
CA SER A 205 -26.78 6.22 30.32
C SER A 205 -26.23 5.13 31.25
N LYS A 206 -26.82 4.96 32.44
CA LYS A 206 -26.45 3.88 33.37
C LYS A 206 -26.68 2.48 32.77
N ALA A 207 -27.73 2.31 31.97
CA ALA A 207 -28.00 1.05 31.27
C ALA A 207 -26.96 0.79 30.16
N TRP A 208 -26.62 1.82 29.38
CA TRP A 208 -25.55 1.73 28.37
C TRP A 208 -24.20 1.45 29.01
N ASN A 209 -23.86 2.09 30.14
CA ASN A 209 -22.66 1.79 30.90
C ASN A 209 -22.57 0.30 31.26
N LYS A 210 -23.66 -0.29 31.79
CA LYS A 210 -23.71 -1.72 32.11
C LYS A 210 -23.49 -2.60 30.86
N MET A 211 -24.16 -2.31 29.75
CA MET A 211 -24.00 -3.08 28.50
C MET A 211 -22.59 -2.96 27.89
N CYS A 212 -22.00 -1.75 27.91
CA CYS A 212 -20.65 -1.51 27.40
C CYS A 212 -19.55 -2.22 28.21
N TYR A 213 -19.82 -2.59 29.47
CA TYR A 213 -18.93 -3.40 30.31
C TYR A 213 -19.46 -4.84 30.53
N ASP A 214 -20.28 -5.37 29.62
CA ASP A 214 -20.59 -6.81 29.58
C ASP A 214 -19.46 -7.59 28.90
N GLY A 215 -19.05 -8.71 29.51
CA GLY A 215 -17.89 -9.48 29.05
C GLY A 215 -18.00 -10.07 27.65
N GLN A 216 -19.20 -10.22 27.09
CA GLN A 216 -19.41 -10.76 25.75
C GLN A 216 -18.86 -9.85 24.63
N LEU A 217 -18.73 -8.54 24.88
CA LEU A 217 -18.09 -7.62 23.93
C LEU A 217 -16.57 -7.78 23.95
N TRP A 218 -16.01 -8.04 25.13
CA TRP A 218 -14.56 -8.05 25.40
C TRP A 218 -13.92 -9.43 25.23
N ARG A 219 -14.43 -10.23 24.28
CA ARG A 219 -13.78 -11.50 23.88
C ARG A 219 -12.41 -11.27 23.24
N GLU A 220 -12.26 -10.15 22.57
CA GLU A 220 -11.09 -9.74 21.79
C GLU A 220 -10.72 -8.33 22.26
N VAL A 221 -9.54 -8.18 22.84
CA VAL A 221 -9.04 -6.93 23.41
C VAL A 221 -7.68 -6.64 22.75
N ASP A 222 -7.73 -6.02 21.58
CA ASP A 222 -6.54 -5.54 20.86
C ASP A 222 -6.35 -4.03 21.03
N THR A 223 -5.24 -3.62 21.64
CA THR A 223 -4.90 -2.21 21.87
C THR A 223 -4.15 -1.52 20.74
N THR A 224 -3.81 -2.23 19.65
CA THR A 224 -2.88 -1.76 18.61
C THR A 224 -3.26 -0.39 18.02
N ASP A 225 -4.54 -0.13 17.78
CA ASP A 225 -5.01 1.16 17.22
C ASP A 225 -5.07 2.31 18.25
N TYR A 226 -5.09 2.01 19.55
CA TYR A 226 -5.48 2.98 20.58
C TYR A 226 -4.66 2.93 21.89
N TYR A 227 -3.56 2.19 21.95
CA TYR A 227 -2.74 2.02 23.16
C TYR A 227 -2.23 3.34 23.76
N ARG A 228 -2.17 4.43 22.99
CA ARG A 228 -1.79 5.77 23.48
C ARG A 228 -2.96 6.58 24.07
N ASP A 229 -4.20 6.23 23.70
CA ASP A 229 -5.41 7.00 23.99
C ASP A 229 -6.18 6.47 25.21
N ILE A 230 -5.88 5.25 25.68
CA ILE A 230 -6.59 4.61 26.80
C ILE A 230 -5.77 4.70 28.11
N PRO A 231 -6.35 5.25 29.20
CA PRO A 231 -5.72 5.24 30.52
C PRO A 231 -5.67 3.81 31.09
N SER A 232 -4.62 3.51 31.85
CA SER A 232 -4.37 2.16 32.37
C SER A 232 -5.51 1.62 33.24
N GLU A 233 -6.10 2.44 34.12
CA GLU A 233 -7.32 2.09 34.89
C GLU A 233 -8.48 1.66 34.00
N GLY A 234 -8.66 2.34 32.86
CA GLY A 234 -9.69 2.02 31.88
C GLY A 234 -9.48 0.63 31.27
N LEU A 235 -8.22 0.28 30.95
CA LEU A 235 -7.89 -1.03 30.42
C LEU A 235 -7.99 -2.15 31.47
N VAL A 236 -7.52 -1.91 32.71
CA VAL A 236 -7.72 -2.83 33.84
C VAL A 236 -9.21 -3.10 34.05
N LYS A 237 -10.06 -2.07 33.98
CA LYS A 237 -11.51 -2.21 34.06
C LYS A 237 -12.07 -3.06 32.91
N LEU A 238 -11.66 -2.81 31.67
CA LEU A 238 -12.09 -3.58 30.48
C LEU A 238 -11.74 -5.06 30.62
N MET A 239 -10.50 -5.37 30.98
CA MET A 239 -10.03 -6.75 31.22
C MET A 239 -10.76 -7.41 32.37
N THR A 240 -11.01 -6.67 33.47
CA THR A 240 -11.81 -7.13 34.61
C THR A 240 -13.26 -7.44 34.24
N SER A 241 -13.87 -6.65 33.34
CA SER A 241 -15.24 -6.91 32.83
C SER A 241 -15.32 -8.04 31.80
N GLY A 242 -14.28 -8.22 30.97
CA GLY A 242 -14.17 -9.36 30.06
C GLY A 242 -13.96 -10.67 30.82
N GLY A 243 -12.99 -10.70 31.73
CA GLY A 243 -12.65 -11.83 32.59
C GLY A 243 -12.65 -13.17 31.84
N PRO A 244 -13.55 -14.11 32.17
CA PRO A 244 -13.56 -15.45 31.58
C PRO A 244 -13.97 -15.49 30.10
N PHE A 245 -14.47 -14.39 29.53
CA PHE A 245 -14.82 -14.27 28.11
C PHE A 245 -13.64 -13.86 27.23
N VAL A 246 -12.59 -13.23 27.78
CA VAL A 246 -11.39 -12.82 27.06
C VAL A 246 -10.70 -14.07 26.48
N ARG A 247 -10.50 -14.08 25.16
CA ARG A 247 -9.76 -15.11 24.43
C ARG A 247 -8.58 -14.55 23.66
N ASP A 248 -8.74 -13.35 23.09
CA ASP A 248 -7.63 -12.60 22.51
C ASP A 248 -7.30 -11.40 23.38
N LEU A 249 -6.04 -11.28 23.75
CA LEU A 249 -5.51 -10.25 24.61
C LEU A 249 -4.18 -9.73 24.03
N ASN A 250 -4.30 -8.76 23.12
CA ASN A 250 -3.17 -8.08 22.51
C ASN A 250 -3.01 -6.69 23.14
N LEU A 251 -1.97 -6.55 23.97
CA LEU A 251 -1.67 -5.35 24.76
C LEU A 251 -0.46 -4.59 24.20
N ARG A 252 -0.11 -4.82 22.92
CA ARG A 252 1.11 -4.32 22.29
C ARG A 252 1.32 -2.82 22.52
N GLY A 253 2.51 -2.46 23.03
CA GLY A 253 2.91 -1.09 23.30
C GLY A 253 2.30 -0.44 24.54
N CYS A 254 1.50 -1.14 25.36
CA CYS A 254 0.87 -0.58 26.57
C CYS A 254 1.85 -0.38 27.74
N VAL A 255 2.82 0.52 27.58
CA VAL A 255 3.80 0.89 28.62
C VAL A 255 3.14 1.44 29.89
N GLN A 256 1.97 2.09 29.78
CA GLN A 256 1.21 2.63 30.92
C GLN A 256 0.67 1.55 31.89
N LEU A 257 0.69 0.27 31.49
CA LEU A 257 0.25 -0.82 32.35
C LEU A 257 1.25 -1.19 33.43
N LYS A 258 2.53 -0.80 33.35
CA LYS A 258 3.59 -1.29 34.25
C LYS A 258 3.16 -1.36 35.72
N ASP A 259 2.79 -0.21 36.30
CA ASP A 259 2.55 -0.11 37.74
C ASP A 259 1.14 -0.59 38.13
N GLN A 260 0.17 -0.50 37.21
CA GLN A 260 -1.18 -1.06 37.41
C GLN A 260 -1.18 -2.60 37.32
N TRP A 261 -0.41 -3.20 36.42
CA TRP A 261 -0.23 -4.64 36.30
C TRP A 261 0.54 -5.23 37.49
N ARG A 262 1.36 -4.43 38.16
CA ARG A 262 1.97 -4.80 39.44
C ARG A 262 0.96 -4.83 40.60
N THR A 263 -0.17 -4.14 40.48
CA THR A 263 -1.18 -3.96 41.54
C THR A 263 -2.43 -4.83 41.32
N ASP A 264 -3.05 -4.77 40.14
CA ASP A 264 -4.23 -5.55 39.75
C ASP A 264 -3.89 -6.80 38.90
N GLY A 265 -2.62 -7.06 38.54
CA GLY A 265 -2.26 -8.12 37.61
C GLY A 265 -2.58 -9.55 38.09
N GLU A 266 -2.55 -9.80 39.40
CA GLU A 266 -3.01 -11.07 39.99
C GLU A 266 -4.52 -11.25 39.78
N ARG A 267 -5.31 -10.22 40.08
CA ARG A 267 -6.76 -10.17 39.87
C ARG A 267 -7.14 -10.31 38.39
N ILE A 268 -6.42 -9.65 37.50
CA ILE A 268 -6.57 -9.77 36.04
C ILE A 268 -6.36 -11.23 35.63
N THR A 269 -5.26 -11.84 36.06
CA THR A 269 -4.92 -13.24 35.77
C THR A 269 -5.97 -14.21 36.32
N ASP A 270 -6.54 -13.90 37.49
CA ASP A 270 -7.56 -14.71 38.13
C ASP A 270 -8.94 -14.63 37.47
N LEU A 271 -9.19 -13.59 36.68
CA LEU A 271 -10.41 -13.46 35.89
C LEU A 271 -10.20 -14.00 34.46
N CYS A 272 -9.06 -13.67 33.85
CA CYS A 272 -8.72 -14.03 32.47
C CYS A 272 -8.04 -15.40 32.41
N ARG A 273 -8.84 -16.48 32.50
CA ARG A 273 -8.38 -17.89 32.52
C ARG A 273 -8.66 -18.68 31.22
N ASN A 274 -9.24 -18.05 30.20
CA ASN A 274 -9.59 -18.66 28.90
C ASN A 274 -8.82 -18.03 27.73
N VAL A 275 -7.70 -17.37 28.00
CA VAL A 275 -6.93 -16.68 26.96
C VAL A 275 -6.24 -17.70 26.06
N VAL A 276 -6.35 -17.46 24.76
CA VAL A 276 -5.87 -18.31 23.66
C VAL A 276 -4.75 -17.58 22.92
N ASN A 277 -4.95 -16.29 22.64
CA ASN A 277 -3.96 -15.41 22.03
C ASN A 277 -3.52 -14.38 23.07
N PHE A 278 -2.21 -14.28 23.31
CA PHE A 278 -1.62 -13.36 24.28
C PHE A 278 -0.43 -12.63 23.67
N SER A 279 -0.47 -11.30 23.68
CA SER A 279 0.62 -10.45 23.18
C SER A 279 0.93 -9.32 24.17
N LEU A 280 2.20 -9.27 24.58
CA LEU A 280 2.79 -8.23 25.45
C LEU A 280 3.94 -7.49 24.75
N GLU A 281 4.01 -7.55 23.42
CA GLU A 281 5.13 -6.98 22.66
C GLU A 281 5.34 -5.48 22.96
N GLY A 282 6.59 -5.10 23.30
CA GLY A 282 6.95 -3.72 23.64
C GLY A 282 6.37 -3.19 24.96
N CYS A 283 5.70 -4.03 25.77
CA CYS A 283 5.26 -3.66 27.11
C CYS A 283 6.42 -3.58 28.11
N ARG A 284 6.15 -3.09 29.32
CA ARG A 284 7.09 -3.12 30.46
C ARG A 284 6.41 -3.77 31.66
N VAL A 285 6.41 -5.10 31.70
CA VAL A 285 5.73 -5.90 32.73
C VAL A 285 6.75 -6.70 33.54
N ASP A 286 6.53 -6.77 34.86
CA ASP A 286 7.39 -7.48 35.79
C ASP A 286 7.35 -9.01 35.59
N LYS A 287 8.51 -9.65 35.71
CA LYS A 287 8.73 -11.08 35.45
C LYS A 287 7.76 -12.01 36.19
N SER A 288 7.50 -11.72 37.48
CA SER A 288 6.61 -12.51 38.33
C SER A 288 5.18 -12.57 37.81
N THR A 289 4.63 -11.47 37.30
CA THR A 289 3.24 -11.43 36.84
C THR A 289 3.08 -12.04 35.45
N ILE A 290 4.10 -11.97 34.59
CA ILE A 290 4.14 -12.76 33.34
C ILE A 290 4.14 -14.26 33.66
N HIS A 291 5.00 -14.69 34.59
CA HIS A 291 5.06 -16.08 35.05
C HIS A 291 3.70 -16.57 35.61
N TYR A 292 3.04 -15.76 36.45
CA TYR A 292 1.72 -16.09 37.00
C TYR A 292 0.64 -16.18 35.92
N PHE A 293 0.63 -15.26 34.94
CA PHE A 293 -0.33 -15.28 33.84
C PHE A 293 -0.22 -16.54 32.97
N LEU A 294 1.00 -16.93 32.60
CA LEU A 294 1.28 -18.12 31.79
C LEU A 294 0.93 -19.42 32.53
N LEU A 295 1.16 -19.49 33.85
CA LEU A 295 0.80 -20.63 34.70
C LEU A 295 -0.73 -20.86 34.79
N ARG A 296 -1.53 -19.81 34.56
CA ARG A 296 -2.99 -19.81 34.81
C ARG A 296 -3.84 -19.91 33.52
N ASN A 297 -3.21 -19.88 32.34
CA ASN A 297 -3.88 -19.98 31.04
C ASN A 297 -3.38 -21.19 30.22
N PRO A 298 -3.84 -22.42 30.52
CA PRO A 298 -3.38 -23.64 29.82
C PRO A 298 -3.95 -23.82 28.41
N ARG A 299 -4.68 -22.82 27.90
CA ARG A 299 -5.33 -22.79 26.57
C ARG A 299 -4.63 -21.85 25.59
N LEU A 300 -3.45 -21.34 25.92
CA LEU A 300 -2.66 -20.50 25.04
C LEU A 300 -2.21 -21.28 23.80
N GLU A 301 -2.63 -20.79 22.63
CA GLU A 301 -2.28 -21.27 21.29
C GLU A 301 -1.30 -20.29 20.61
N TYR A 302 -1.41 -18.98 20.90
CA TYR A 302 -0.51 -17.93 20.42
C TYR A 302 0.08 -17.13 21.60
N VAL A 303 1.41 -17.03 21.67
CA VAL A 303 2.13 -16.23 22.67
C VAL A 303 3.18 -15.35 21.99
N ASN A 304 3.01 -14.02 22.07
CA ASN A 304 4.00 -13.02 21.63
C ASN A 304 4.55 -12.24 22.82
N LEU A 305 5.83 -12.46 23.10
CA LEU A 305 6.60 -11.83 24.17
C LEU A 305 7.77 -10.99 23.62
N SER A 306 7.78 -10.70 22.31
CA SER A 306 8.91 -10.07 21.62
C SER A 306 9.33 -8.73 22.25
N GLY A 307 10.65 -8.54 22.40
CA GLY A 307 11.27 -7.36 22.99
C GLY A 307 11.16 -7.25 24.52
N LEU A 308 10.68 -8.29 25.23
CA LEU A 308 10.56 -8.27 26.69
C LEU A 308 11.83 -8.77 27.38
N LEU A 309 12.67 -7.84 27.83
CA LEU A 309 13.89 -8.12 28.62
C LEU A 309 13.62 -8.79 29.98
N THR A 310 12.37 -8.83 30.47
CA THR A 310 11.98 -9.54 31.69
C THR A 310 11.68 -11.02 31.47
N VAL A 311 11.50 -11.45 30.21
CA VAL A 311 11.26 -12.84 29.82
C VAL A 311 12.59 -13.58 29.74
N THR A 312 12.60 -14.82 30.25
CA THR A 312 13.82 -15.60 30.47
C THR A 312 13.57 -17.09 30.31
N ASN A 313 14.61 -17.93 30.28
CA ASN A 313 14.49 -19.40 30.28
C ASN A 313 13.57 -19.97 31.37
N SER A 314 13.39 -19.29 32.51
CA SER A 314 12.40 -19.69 33.52
C SER A 314 10.94 -19.49 33.09
N ALA A 315 10.65 -18.51 32.22
CA ALA A 315 9.33 -18.36 31.60
C ALA A 315 9.10 -19.45 30.54
N MET A 316 10.13 -19.81 29.75
CA MET A 316 10.05 -20.92 28.79
C MET A 316 9.74 -22.25 29.50
N LYS A 317 10.33 -22.50 30.68
CA LYS A 317 9.98 -23.65 31.52
C LYS A 317 8.50 -23.63 31.94
N ILE A 318 7.94 -22.47 32.31
CA ILE A 318 6.52 -22.36 32.68
C ILE A 318 5.61 -22.60 31.47
N ILE A 319 5.96 -22.06 30.29
CA ILE A 319 5.23 -22.32 29.03
C ILE A 319 5.20 -23.82 28.74
N ALA A 320 6.37 -24.48 28.76
CA ALA A 320 6.50 -25.93 28.57
C ALA A 320 5.68 -26.76 29.57
N GLN A 321 5.56 -26.31 30.83
CA GLN A 321 4.80 -27.00 31.87
C GLN A 321 3.29 -26.70 31.84
N SER A 322 2.86 -25.59 31.26
CA SER A 322 1.48 -25.07 31.41
C SER A 322 0.70 -24.99 30.10
N CYS A 323 1.35 -24.83 28.96
CA CYS A 323 0.74 -24.48 27.67
C CYS A 323 0.92 -25.57 26.58
N PRO A 324 0.42 -26.81 26.76
CA PRO A 324 0.65 -27.90 25.82
C PRO A 324 -0.09 -27.75 24.48
N GLN A 325 -0.95 -26.73 24.34
CA GLN A 325 -1.70 -26.44 23.10
C GLN A 325 -1.02 -25.39 22.20
N LEU A 326 0.14 -24.85 22.61
CA LEU A 326 0.83 -23.77 21.92
C LEU A 326 1.16 -24.12 20.46
N GLU A 327 0.65 -23.33 19.52
CA GLU A 327 0.91 -23.43 18.08
C GLU A 327 1.91 -22.37 17.60
N ILE A 328 1.94 -21.19 18.22
CA ILE A 328 2.78 -20.05 17.82
C ILE A 328 3.49 -19.44 19.03
N LEU A 329 4.81 -19.36 18.98
CA LEU A 329 5.64 -18.68 19.98
C LEU A 329 6.55 -17.65 19.32
N ASN A 330 6.43 -16.39 19.76
CA ASN A 330 7.37 -15.33 19.43
C ASN A 330 8.07 -14.81 20.69
N VAL A 331 9.40 -14.97 20.72
CA VAL A 331 10.31 -14.47 21.76
C VAL A 331 11.49 -13.69 21.16
N SER A 332 11.39 -13.23 19.90
CA SER A 332 12.44 -12.42 19.27
C SER A 332 12.84 -11.23 20.15
N TRP A 333 14.13 -10.91 20.22
CA TRP A 333 14.70 -9.85 21.06
C TRP A 333 14.56 -10.05 22.60
N CYS A 334 14.26 -11.27 23.08
CA CYS A 334 14.29 -11.60 24.52
C CYS A 334 15.68 -12.10 24.95
N THR A 335 16.62 -11.19 25.21
CA THR A 335 18.04 -11.48 25.52
C THR A 335 18.34 -12.33 26.78
N GLY A 336 17.31 -12.73 27.54
CA GLY A 336 17.42 -13.69 28.66
C GLY A 336 16.86 -15.09 28.35
N VAL A 337 16.48 -15.34 27.09
CA VAL A 337 16.06 -16.63 26.55
C VAL A 337 17.15 -17.13 25.61
N ASP A 338 17.51 -18.41 25.77
CA ASP A 338 18.48 -19.12 24.94
C ASP A 338 17.82 -20.42 24.42
N THR A 339 18.47 -21.10 23.46
CA THR A 339 17.98 -22.39 22.93
C THR A 339 17.76 -23.46 24.00
N SER A 340 18.56 -23.46 25.08
CA SER A 340 18.34 -24.35 26.24
C SER A 340 16.98 -24.13 26.93
N GLY A 341 16.38 -22.94 26.82
CA GLY A 341 15.00 -22.65 27.22
C GLY A 341 13.99 -23.14 26.19
N LEU A 342 14.25 -22.87 24.91
CA LEU A 342 13.39 -23.26 23.79
C LEU A 342 13.26 -24.79 23.62
N LYS A 343 14.34 -25.55 23.80
CA LYS A 343 14.36 -27.03 23.80
C LYS A 343 13.25 -27.61 24.69
N LYS A 344 13.05 -27.03 25.87
CA LYS A 344 12.00 -27.45 26.82
C LYS A 344 10.59 -27.21 26.28
N VAL A 345 10.37 -26.13 25.51
CA VAL A 345 9.08 -25.83 24.86
C VAL A 345 8.86 -26.74 23.66
N VAL A 346 9.87 -26.91 22.80
CA VAL A 346 9.85 -27.81 21.62
C VAL A 346 9.52 -29.25 22.03
N VAL A 347 10.09 -29.72 23.14
CA VAL A 347 9.82 -31.06 23.70
C VAL A 347 8.38 -31.20 24.21
N ALA A 348 7.79 -30.15 24.80
CA ALA A 348 6.55 -30.21 25.56
C ALA A 348 5.29 -29.71 24.81
N CYS A 349 5.46 -28.96 23.72
CA CYS A 349 4.37 -28.36 22.94
C CYS A 349 4.27 -29.04 21.55
N PRO A 350 3.64 -30.23 21.44
CA PRO A 350 3.60 -31.03 20.21
C PRO A 350 2.77 -30.41 19.06
N LYS A 351 2.13 -29.25 19.31
CA LYS A 351 1.39 -28.47 18.31
C LYS A 351 2.17 -27.28 17.74
N LEU A 352 3.40 -27.01 18.21
CA LEU A 352 4.16 -25.83 17.82
C LEU A 352 4.46 -25.86 16.30
N ARG A 353 4.01 -24.82 15.59
CA ARG A 353 4.11 -24.67 14.13
C ARG A 353 4.88 -23.42 13.70
N ASP A 354 4.86 -22.35 14.47
CA ASP A 354 5.53 -21.08 14.16
C ASP A 354 6.39 -20.67 15.37
N LEU A 355 7.71 -20.80 15.22
CA LEU A 355 8.68 -20.43 16.24
C LEU A 355 9.51 -19.23 15.74
N ARG A 356 9.50 -18.14 16.52
CA ARG A 356 10.24 -16.91 16.24
C ARG A 356 11.14 -16.55 17.40
N ALA A 357 12.43 -16.54 17.13
CA ALA A 357 13.52 -16.44 18.08
C ALA A 357 14.71 -15.68 17.47
N SER A 358 14.43 -14.54 16.83
CA SER A 358 15.48 -13.63 16.36
C SER A 358 16.23 -13.01 17.54
N GLU A 359 17.52 -12.71 17.37
CA GLU A 359 18.36 -12.11 18.43
C GLU A 359 18.43 -12.97 19.71
N ILE A 360 18.46 -14.30 19.53
CA ILE A 360 18.62 -15.31 20.59
C ILE A 360 19.86 -16.16 20.28
N ARG A 361 20.53 -16.64 21.34
CA ARG A 361 21.79 -17.39 21.27
C ARG A 361 21.64 -18.87 21.58
N GLY A 362 22.65 -19.63 21.18
CA GLY A 362 22.73 -21.07 21.32
C GLY A 362 22.19 -21.85 20.11
N PHE A 363 22.05 -21.22 18.94
CA PHE A 363 21.64 -21.90 17.70
C PHE A 363 22.77 -22.70 17.04
N ASP A 364 23.98 -22.57 17.55
CA ASP A 364 25.12 -23.48 17.33
C ASP A 364 24.90 -24.87 17.96
N ASP A 365 24.01 -24.99 18.97
CA ASP A 365 23.69 -26.26 19.65
C ASP A 365 23.06 -27.29 18.70
N VAL A 366 23.90 -28.22 18.25
CA VAL A 366 23.53 -29.37 17.41
C VAL A 366 22.49 -30.28 18.12
N GLU A 367 22.47 -30.38 19.46
CA GLU A 367 21.43 -31.14 20.15
C GLU A 367 20.04 -30.46 20.08
N PHE A 368 19.99 -29.13 20.01
CA PHE A 368 18.73 -28.40 19.85
C PHE A 368 18.22 -28.48 18.41
N ALA A 369 19.13 -28.41 17.44
CA ALA A 369 18.82 -28.69 16.04
C ALA A 369 18.28 -30.12 15.84
N ALA A 370 18.87 -31.12 16.51
CA ALA A 370 18.41 -32.50 16.47
C ALA A 370 16.99 -32.67 17.05
N GLU A 371 16.65 -32.04 18.17
CA GLU A 371 15.28 -32.06 18.71
C GLU A 371 14.27 -31.42 17.75
N LEU A 372 14.61 -30.29 17.13
CA LEU A 372 13.77 -29.68 16.09
C LEU A 372 13.60 -30.62 14.87
N PHE A 373 14.65 -31.35 14.50
CA PHE A 373 14.59 -32.36 13.44
C PHE A 373 13.68 -33.54 13.81
N GLU A 374 13.76 -34.08 15.03
CA GLU A 374 12.89 -35.18 15.49
C GLU A 374 11.42 -34.76 15.52
N ARG A 375 11.10 -33.54 15.99
CA ARG A 375 9.70 -33.08 16.08
C ARG A 375 9.08 -32.84 14.71
N ASN A 376 9.80 -32.18 13.80
CA ASN A 376 9.32 -31.82 12.45
C ASN A 376 7.88 -31.23 12.42
N THR A 377 7.48 -30.50 13.47
CA THR A 377 6.12 -29.92 13.60
C THR A 377 6.00 -28.54 12.96
N LEU A 378 7.13 -27.84 12.79
CA LEU A 378 7.20 -26.46 12.33
C LEU A 378 6.81 -26.30 10.86
N ASP A 379 5.85 -25.42 10.62
CA ASP A 379 5.54 -24.85 9.30
C ASP A 379 6.33 -23.55 9.08
N ARG A 380 6.79 -22.87 10.15
CA ARG A 380 7.58 -21.62 10.10
C ARG A 380 8.65 -21.60 11.21
N LEU A 381 9.86 -21.20 10.82
CA LEU A 381 10.98 -20.92 11.73
C LEU A 381 11.61 -19.57 11.36
N ILE A 382 11.77 -18.68 12.34
CA ILE A 382 12.39 -17.36 12.19
C ILE A 382 13.47 -17.22 13.26
N ILE A 383 14.74 -17.24 12.85
CA ILE A 383 15.92 -17.32 13.73
C ILE A 383 17.04 -16.39 13.22
N SER A 384 16.66 -15.16 12.87
CA SER A 384 17.53 -14.13 12.32
C SER A 384 18.38 -13.41 13.37
N ARG A 385 19.58 -12.93 13.00
CA ARG A 385 20.63 -12.48 13.94
C ARG A 385 20.88 -13.49 15.06
N ALA A 386 21.14 -14.73 14.65
CA ALA A 386 21.46 -15.85 15.53
C ALA A 386 22.85 -16.41 15.19
N ASP A 387 23.45 -17.10 16.17
CA ASP A 387 24.69 -17.87 16.10
C ASP A 387 24.49 -19.23 15.38
N LEU A 388 23.72 -19.23 14.28
CA LEU A 388 23.45 -20.42 13.47
C LEU A 388 24.66 -20.78 12.59
N THR A 389 25.11 -22.03 12.71
CA THR A 389 26.27 -22.57 11.97
C THR A 389 25.84 -23.55 10.88
N ASP A 390 26.76 -23.86 9.96
CA ASP A 390 26.54 -24.92 8.95
C ASP A 390 26.19 -26.29 9.57
N GLU A 391 26.85 -26.66 10.67
CA GLU A 391 26.64 -27.95 11.34
C GLU A 391 25.27 -28.06 12.01
N SER A 392 24.84 -26.99 12.69
CA SER A 392 23.52 -26.94 13.33
C SER A 392 22.38 -26.83 12.30
N LEU A 393 22.54 -26.06 11.22
CA LEU A 393 21.55 -26.06 10.12
C LEU A 393 21.48 -27.42 9.41
N LYS A 394 22.63 -28.08 9.20
CA LYS A 394 22.67 -29.44 8.66
C LYS A 394 21.95 -30.44 9.58
N ALA A 395 22.18 -30.40 10.89
CA ALA A 395 21.47 -31.25 11.85
C ALA A 395 19.95 -30.95 11.90
N LEU A 396 19.54 -29.70 11.71
CA LEU A 396 18.12 -29.31 11.62
C LEU A 396 17.43 -29.91 10.36
N MET A 397 18.18 -30.08 9.26
CA MET A 397 17.69 -30.65 8.01
C MET A 397 17.80 -32.18 7.94
N HIS A 398 18.91 -32.74 8.43
CA HIS A 398 19.33 -34.14 8.21
C HIS A 398 19.37 -34.98 9.50
N GLY A 399 19.28 -34.37 10.68
CA GLY A 399 19.49 -35.05 11.95
C GLY A 399 20.97 -35.34 12.25
N LEU A 400 21.20 -36.13 13.29
CA LEU A 400 22.53 -36.65 13.65
C LEU A 400 22.80 -37.93 12.84
N ASP A 401 24.00 -38.03 12.26
CA ASP A 401 24.52 -39.20 11.51
C ASP A 401 23.49 -39.94 10.62
N PRO A 402 22.89 -39.25 9.63
CA PRO A 402 21.92 -39.85 8.71
C PRO A 402 22.52 -40.97 7.85
N GLU A 403 21.73 -42.00 7.56
CA GLU A 403 22.04 -42.97 6.51
C GLU A 403 22.11 -42.27 5.14
N ILE A 404 23.14 -42.58 4.35
CA ILE A 404 23.39 -41.93 3.05
C ILE A 404 23.03 -42.88 1.90
N ASP A 405 22.17 -42.41 0.99
CA ASP A 405 21.89 -43.05 -0.30
C ASP A 405 23.16 -43.01 -1.18
N VAL A 406 23.79 -44.17 -1.33
CA VAL A 406 25.03 -44.38 -2.09
C VAL A 406 24.88 -44.04 -3.59
N LEU A 407 23.66 -44.01 -4.14
CA LEU A 407 23.41 -43.67 -5.55
C LEU A 407 23.19 -42.16 -5.77
N LEU A 408 22.74 -41.43 -4.75
CA LEU A 408 22.39 -40.01 -4.85
C LEU A 408 23.31 -39.07 -4.05
N ASP A 409 24.18 -39.62 -3.20
CA ASP A 409 25.03 -38.93 -2.22
C ASP A 409 24.22 -38.00 -1.30
N ARG A 410 23.16 -38.55 -0.69
CA ARG A 410 22.15 -37.79 0.08
C ARG A 410 21.68 -38.50 1.34
N PRO A 411 21.36 -37.77 2.42
CA PRO A 411 20.77 -38.33 3.62
C PRO A 411 19.34 -38.83 3.37
N ILE A 412 19.04 -40.04 3.85
CA ILE A 412 17.72 -40.68 3.75
C ILE A 412 16.86 -40.21 4.92
N VAL A 413 16.24 -39.03 4.78
CA VAL A 413 15.50 -38.37 5.86
C VAL A 413 14.08 -37.98 5.45
N PRO A 414 13.09 -38.00 6.38
CA PRO A 414 11.75 -37.56 6.06
C PRO A 414 11.72 -36.04 5.78
N PRO A 415 10.99 -35.59 4.75
CA PRO A 415 10.98 -34.18 4.34
C PRO A 415 10.47 -33.28 5.47
N ARG A 416 11.06 -32.09 5.54
CA ARG A 416 10.72 -31.07 6.54
C ARG A 416 9.35 -30.45 6.21
N ARG A 417 8.59 -30.12 7.25
CA ARG A 417 7.29 -29.42 7.12
C ARG A 417 7.39 -27.91 6.92
N LEU A 418 8.60 -27.35 7.00
CA LEU A 418 8.87 -25.92 6.84
C LEU A 418 8.35 -25.37 5.50
N LYS A 419 7.48 -24.36 5.62
CA LYS A 419 6.98 -23.50 4.53
C LYS A 419 7.63 -22.13 4.56
N HIS A 420 8.15 -21.71 5.71
CA HIS A 420 8.86 -20.44 5.87
C HIS A 420 10.13 -20.63 6.70
N LEU A 421 11.26 -20.19 6.18
CA LEU A 421 12.53 -20.12 6.90
C LEU A 421 13.13 -18.72 6.74
N ASP A 422 13.38 -18.05 7.86
CA ASP A 422 14.14 -16.80 7.94
C ASP A 422 15.39 -17.03 8.79
N ILE A 423 16.54 -16.92 8.12
CA ILE A 423 17.89 -17.00 8.67
C ILE A 423 18.71 -15.76 8.25
N HIS A 424 18.07 -14.58 8.13
CA HIS A 424 18.80 -13.36 7.78
C HIS A 424 19.84 -12.97 8.83
N GLN A 425 20.99 -12.49 8.35
CA GLN A 425 22.09 -11.99 9.16
C GLN A 425 22.65 -13.04 10.14
N CYS A 426 22.79 -14.28 9.68
CA CYS A 426 23.56 -15.35 10.34
C CYS A 426 24.98 -15.37 9.72
N PRO A 427 26.02 -14.88 10.43
CA PRO A 427 27.33 -14.62 9.83
C PRO A 427 28.18 -15.89 9.63
N ASP A 428 27.98 -16.92 10.46
CA ASP A 428 28.76 -18.18 10.47
C ASP A 428 28.19 -19.25 9.51
N LEU A 429 27.35 -18.83 8.56
CA LEU A 429 26.60 -19.67 7.63
C LEU A 429 27.19 -19.58 6.21
N THR A 430 27.51 -20.72 5.61
CA THR A 430 28.12 -20.82 4.27
C THR A 430 27.24 -21.58 3.28
N ASP A 431 27.73 -21.70 2.04
CA ASP A 431 27.10 -22.49 0.99
C ASP A 431 26.81 -23.94 1.42
N GLN A 432 27.63 -24.55 2.29
CA GLN A 432 27.44 -25.94 2.71
C GLN A 432 26.22 -26.11 3.64
N GLY A 433 26.05 -25.23 4.63
CA GLY A 433 24.90 -25.23 5.52
C GLY A 433 23.61 -24.96 4.75
N VAL A 434 23.60 -23.93 3.90
CA VAL A 434 22.39 -23.58 3.12
C VAL A 434 22.03 -24.68 2.11
N LYS A 435 23.01 -25.29 1.43
CA LYS A 435 22.78 -26.41 0.51
C LYS A 435 22.15 -27.65 1.17
N SER A 436 22.24 -27.81 2.49
CA SER A 436 21.52 -28.86 3.24
C SER A 436 20.00 -28.80 3.09
N LEU A 437 19.43 -27.62 2.82
CA LEU A 437 18.00 -27.40 2.59
C LEU A 437 17.49 -28.08 1.31
N ALA A 438 18.34 -28.19 0.28
CA ALA A 438 17.95 -28.74 -1.01
C ALA A 438 17.37 -30.16 -0.87
N TRP A 439 16.31 -30.45 -1.62
CA TRP A 439 15.49 -31.69 -1.55
C TRP A 439 14.72 -31.92 -0.23
N ASN A 440 15.17 -31.35 0.90
CA ASN A 440 14.59 -31.59 2.23
C ASN A 440 13.38 -30.72 2.55
N VAL A 441 13.22 -29.54 1.92
CA VAL A 441 12.08 -28.61 2.11
C VAL A 441 11.17 -28.46 0.87
N PRO A 442 10.62 -29.54 0.27
CA PRO A 442 9.88 -29.46 -1.00
C PRO A 442 8.60 -28.60 -0.95
N ASN A 443 8.08 -28.34 0.26
CA ASN A 443 6.92 -27.50 0.51
C ASN A 443 7.25 -26.05 0.90
N MET A 444 8.53 -25.62 0.81
CA MET A 444 8.95 -24.25 1.10
C MET A 444 8.18 -23.24 0.24
N GLN A 445 7.74 -22.16 0.87
CA GLN A 445 6.97 -21.05 0.27
C GLN A 445 7.69 -19.71 0.43
N GLY A 446 8.37 -19.47 1.56
CA GLY A 446 9.19 -18.28 1.77
C GLY A 446 10.57 -18.60 2.33
N LEU A 447 11.61 -18.14 1.65
CA LEU A 447 13.00 -18.27 2.08
C LEU A 447 13.66 -16.89 2.16
N GLN A 448 14.30 -16.61 3.29
CA GLN A 448 14.96 -15.35 3.60
C GLN A 448 16.40 -15.62 4.05
N LEU A 449 17.38 -15.16 3.25
CA LEU A 449 18.83 -15.37 3.42
C LEU A 449 19.63 -14.05 3.50
N SER A 450 18.97 -12.90 3.61
CA SER A 450 19.61 -11.57 3.46
C SER A 450 20.73 -11.31 4.47
N HIS A 451 21.72 -10.51 4.08
CA HIS A 451 22.93 -10.16 4.85
C HIS A 451 23.85 -11.33 5.26
N CYS A 452 23.69 -12.53 4.68
CA CYS A 452 24.61 -13.66 4.88
C CYS A 452 25.75 -13.60 3.84
N SER A 453 26.72 -12.71 4.05
CA SER A 453 27.72 -12.30 3.04
C SER A 453 28.58 -13.42 2.44
N GLU A 454 28.66 -14.59 3.09
CA GLU A 454 29.43 -15.73 2.60
C GLU A 454 28.69 -16.58 1.54
N LEU A 455 27.40 -16.33 1.28
CA LEU A 455 26.61 -17.12 0.33
C LEU A 455 26.88 -16.75 -1.14
N THR A 456 27.05 -17.78 -1.96
CA THR A 456 27.28 -17.70 -3.41
C THR A 456 26.17 -18.43 -4.18
N ASP A 457 26.26 -18.46 -5.52
CA ASP A 457 25.30 -19.15 -6.39
C ASP A 457 25.11 -20.64 -6.02
N ASP A 458 26.16 -21.29 -5.51
CA ASP A 458 26.15 -22.71 -5.12
C ASP A 458 25.25 -23.03 -3.91
N SER A 459 24.86 -22.02 -3.12
CA SER A 459 23.87 -22.16 -2.05
C SER A 459 22.42 -22.13 -2.55
N VAL A 460 22.10 -21.16 -3.41
CA VAL A 460 20.71 -20.84 -3.80
C VAL A 460 20.23 -21.76 -4.92
N ILE A 461 21.08 -22.08 -5.91
CA ILE A 461 20.70 -22.87 -7.10
C ILE A 461 20.14 -24.26 -6.73
N PRO A 462 20.76 -25.04 -5.81
CA PRO A 462 20.21 -26.33 -5.38
C PRO A 462 18.82 -26.23 -4.71
N ILE A 463 18.54 -25.12 -4.01
CA ILE A 463 17.26 -24.94 -3.31
C ILE A 463 16.16 -24.57 -4.32
N ILE A 464 16.37 -23.58 -5.18
CA ILE A 464 15.34 -23.12 -6.13
C ILE A 464 14.96 -24.22 -7.14
N GLN A 465 15.91 -25.08 -7.51
CA GLN A 465 15.65 -26.26 -8.34
C GLN A 465 14.78 -27.32 -7.64
N THR A 466 14.73 -27.35 -6.31
CA THR A 466 14.09 -28.42 -5.50
C THR A 466 12.89 -27.97 -4.68
N THR A 467 12.53 -26.68 -4.71
CA THR A 467 11.43 -26.08 -3.93
C THR A 467 10.29 -25.58 -4.83
N PRO A 468 9.52 -26.46 -5.50
CA PRO A 468 8.50 -26.10 -6.50
C PRO A 468 7.34 -25.24 -5.96
N CYS A 469 7.23 -25.07 -4.64
CA CYS A 469 6.21 -24.26 -3.97
C CYS A 469 6.65 -22.85 -3.59
N LEU A 470 7.89 -22.44 -3.89
CA LEU A 470 8.44 -21.14 -3.48
C LEU A 470 7.65 -19.98 -4.10
N THR A 471 7.19 -19.05 -3.26
CA THR A 471 6.45 -17.83 -3.65
C THR A 471 7.16 -16.55 -3.22
N HIS A 472 7.95 -16.59 -2.15
CA HIS A 472 8.75 -15.47 -1.63
C HIS A 472 10.23 -15.89 -1.54
N LEU A 473 11.13 -15.08 -2.08
CA LEU A 473 12.57 -15.30 -2.02
C LEU A 473 13.28 -13.97 -1.76
N GLU A 474 14.01 -13.90 -0.65
CA GLU A 474 14.71 -12.68 -0.21
C GLU A 474 16.20 -12.96 -0.03
N LEU A 475 17.01 -12.20 -0.78
CA LEU A 475 18.43 -12.39 -1.06
C LEU A 475 19.17 -11.04 -1.02
N GLU A 476 18.84 -10.16 -0.07
CA GLU A 476 19.37 -8.80 0.02
C GLU A 476 20.81 -8.78 0.58
N GLU A 477 21.66 -7.90 0.04
CA GLU A 477 23.09 -7.76 0.38
C GLU A 477 23.95 -9.03 0.21
N LEU A 478 23.48 -10.00 -0.58
CA LEU A 478 24.25 -11.19 -0.97
C LEU A 478 25.22 -10.86 -2.12
N THR A 479 26.23 -10.05 -1.79
CA THR A 479 27.19 -9.45 -2.74
C THR A 479 27.95 -10.43 -3.64
N ARG A 480 28.00 -11.73 -3.31
CA ARG A 480 28.67 -12.77 -4.09
C ARG A 480 27.76 -13.53 -5.07
N LEU A 481 26.44 -13.31 -5.06
CA LEU A 481 25.52 -13.89 -6.05
C LEU A 481 25.75 -13.32 -7.44
N SER A 482 25.66 -14.15 -8.47
CA SER A 482 25.77 -13.72 -9.87
C SER A 482 24.44 -13.87 -10.64
N ASN A 483 24.42 -13.36 -11.87
CA ASN A 483 23.28 -13.51 -12.76
C ASN A 483 22.94 -14.99 -13.05
N HIS A 484 23.84 -15.95 -12.77
CA HIS A 484 23.55 -17.38 -12.90
C HIS A 484 22.39 -17.82 -12.00
N THR A 485 22.34 -17.40 -10.73
CA THR A 485 21.23 -17.71 -9.81
C THR A 485 19.89 -17.26 -10.37
N LEU A 486 19.81 -16.06 -10.95
CA LEU A 486 18.57 -15.56 -11.57
C LEU A 486 18.22 -16.29 -12.88
N ILE A 487 19.21 -16.70 -13.66
CA ILE A 487 19.02 -17.49 -14.89
C ILE A 487 18.48 -18.88 -14.55
N GLU A 488 18.94 -19.53 -13.47
CA GLU A 488 18.38 -20.81 -13.01
C GLU A 488 17.02 -20.63 -12.31
N LEU A 489 16.84 -19.57 -11.52
CA LEU A 489 15.53 -19.23 -10.93
C LEU A 489 14.45 -19.07 -12.01
N ALA A 490 14.77 -18.46 -13.15
CA ALA A 490 13.86 -18.33 -14.29
C ALA A 490 13.56 -19.66 -15.02
N LYS A 491 14.35 -20.74 -14.81
CA LYS A 491 14.11 -22.10 -15.34
C LYS A 491 13.48 -23.04 -14.31
N SER A 492 13.63 -22.72 -13.03
CA SER A 492 13.25 -23.54 -11.89
C SER A 492 11.74 -23.85 -11.84
N PRO A 493 11.31 -24.95 -11.17
CA PRO A 493 9.90 -25.30 -11.08
C PRO A 493 9.05 -24.30 -10.28
N CYS A 494 9.66 -23.43 -9.46
CA CYS A 494 8.94 -22.38 -8.72
C CYS A 494 8.74 -21.09 -9.51
N ALA A 495 9.42 -20.89 -10.65
CA ALA A 495 9.29 -19.70 -11.49
C ALA A 495 7.83 -19.23 -11.72
N PRO A 496 6.86 -20.08 -12.13
CA PRO A 496 5.47 -19.64 -12.34
C PRO A 496 4.71 -19.29 -11.05
N ARG A 497 5.22 -19.66 -9.87
CA ARG A 497 4.60 -19.40 -8.56
C ARG A 497 5.27 -18.26 -7.77
N LEU A 498 6.46 -17.82 -8.17
CA LEU A 498 7.15 -16.71 -7.51
C LEU A 498 6.32 -15.43 -7.59
N GLU A 499 5.94 -14.89 -6.43
CA GLU A 499 5.17 -13.65 -6.26
C GLU A 499 6.04 -12.51 -5.70
N HIS A 500 7.03 -12.82 -4.86
CA HIS A 500 7.90 -11.84 -4.22
C HIS A 500 9.38 -12.21 -4.40
N LEU A 501 10.19 -11.26 -4.87
CA LEU A 501 11.64 -11.41 -5.04
C LEU A 501 12.35 -10.14 -4.53
N ASN A 502 13.22 -10.27 -3.52
CA ASN A 502 14.12 -9.20 -3.09
C ASN A 502 15.57 -9.61 -3.42
N ILE A 503 16.26 -8.76 -4.19
CA ILE A 503 17.66 -8.89 -4.60
C ILE A 503 18.42 -7.56 -4.47
N SER A 504 17.96 -6.68 -3.58
CA SER A 504 18.59 -5.38 -3.31
C SER A 504 20.03 -5.53 -2.80
N TYR A 505 20.88 -4.55 -3.06
CA TYR A 505 22.31 -4.48 -2.74
C TYR A 505 23.20 -5.58 -3.36
N CYS A 506 22.65 -6.48 -4.19
CA CYS A 506 23.41 -7.49 -4.92
C CYS A 506 24.01 -6.91 -6.21
N GLU A 507 25.08 -6.11 -6.08
CA GLU A 507 25.65 -5.31 -7.17
C GLU A 507 26.05 -6.09 -8.43
N LEU A 508 26.37 -7.39 -8.33
CA LEU A 508 26.74 -8.21 -9.47
C LEU A 508 25.55 -8.54 -10.39
N LEU A 509 24.30 -8.36 -9.90
CA LEU A 509 23.08 -8.66 -10.64
C LEU A 509 22.65 -7.49 -11.55
N GLY A 510 22.06 -7.83 -12.70
CA GLY A 510 21.56 -6.86 -13.67
C GLY A 510 20.63 -7.48 -14.72
N ASP A 511 20.49 -6.83 -15.87
CA ASP A 511 19.52 -7.21 -16.91
C ASP A 511 19.67 -8.65 -17.41
N GLN A 512 20.89 -9.21 -17.41
CA GLN A 512 21.15 -10.59 -17.87
C GLN A 512 20.42 -11.63 -17.01
N GLY A 513 20.33 -11.41 -15.70
CA GLY A 513 19.58 -12.27 -14.78
C GLY A 513 18.10 -11.89 -14.65
N THR A 514 17.79 -10.60 -14.64
CA THR A 514 16.42 -10.10 -14.37
C THR A 514 15.49 -10.16 -15.59
N LEU A 515 15.99 -10.08 -16.84
CA LEU A 515 15.16 -10.23 -18.04
C LEU A 515 14.54 -11.65 -18.18
N PRO A 516 15.27 -12.76 -17.92
CA PRO A 516 14.67 -14.09 -17.78
C PRO A 516 13.54 -14.14 -16.72
N ILE A 517 13.75 -13.53 -15.55
CA ILE A 517 12.77 -13.49 -14.45
C ILE A 517 11.48 -12.77 -14.89
N MET A 518 11.60 -11.57 -15.49
CA MET A 518 10.43 -10.79 -15.95
C MET A 518 9.64 -11.49 -17.08
N LYS A 519 10.25 -12.43 -17.80
CA LYS A 519 9.60 -13.23 -18.85
C LYS A 519 8.90 -14.47 -18.30
N ASN A 520 9.58 -15.21 -17.42
CA ASN A 520 9.14 -16.54 -17.00
C ASN A 520 8.34 -16.54 -15.68
N CYS A 521 8.63 -15.60 -14.76
CA CYS A 521 7.98 -15.55 -13.45
C CYS A 521 6.62 -14.83 -13.54
N LEU A 522 5.60 -15.57 -13.99
CA LEU A 522 4.32 -15.00 -14.42
C LEU A 522 3.53 -14.31 -13.29
N SER A 523 3.69 -14.78 -12.04
CA SER A 523 2.88 -14.39 -10.88
C SER A 523 3.47 -13.25 -10.05
N LEU A 524 4.63 -12.69 -10.43
CA LEU A 524 5.31 -11.64 -9.66
C LEU A 524 4.42 -10.43 -9.33
N ARG A 525 4.42 -10.06 -8.04
CA ARG A 525 3.68 -8.95 -7.43
C ARG A 525 4.59 -7.94 -6.75
N SER A 526 5.76 -8.34 -6.26
CA SER A 526 6.81 -7.42 -5.81
C SER A 526 8.17 -7.89 -6.30
N VAL A 527 8.93 -6.99 -6.90
CA VAL A 527 10.37 -7.18 -7.13
C VAL A 527 11.12 -5.96 -6.59
N GLU A 528 12.05 -6.21 -5.69
CA GLU A 528 12.89 -5.19 -5.05
C GLU A 528 14.33 -5.50 -5.46
N MET A 529 15.02 -4.51 -6.05
CA MET A 529 16.29 -4.70 -6.77
C MET A 529 17.18 -3.45 -6.63
N ASP A 530 17.11 -2.78 -5.49
CA ASP A 530 17.78 -1.52 -5.20
C ASP A 530 19.31 -1.69 -5.23
N ASN A 531 20.06 -0.66 -5.64
CA ASN A 531 21.53 -0.70 -5.73
C ASN A 531 22.08 -1.89 -6.56
N THR A 532 21.36 -2.33 -7.59
CA THR A 532 21.82 -3.34 -8.58
C THR A 532 22.16 -2.69 -9.93
N ARG A 533 22.73 -3.46 -10.87
CA ARG A 533 23.15 -2.97 -12.20
C ARG A 533 22.06 -3.12 -13.28
N VAL A 534 20.80 -3.30 -12.89
CA VAL A 534 19.63 -3.30 -13.80
C VAL A 534 19.47 -1.96 -14.52
N SER A 535 18.93 -1.98 -15.74
CA SER A 535 18.69 -0.78 -16.55
C SER A 535 17.23 -0.63 -17.00
N ASP A 536 17.00 0.39 -17.82
CA ASP A 536 15.76 0.64 -18.56
C ASP A 536 15.23 -0.60 -19.31
N LEU A 537 16.09 -1.56 -19.68
CA LEU A 537 15.68 -2.82 -20.32
C LEU A 537 14.78 -3.66 -19.40
N THR A 538 15.14 -3.80 -18.12
CA THR A 538 14.33 -4.53 -17.12
C THR A 538 13.01 -3.83 -16.88
N LEU A 539 13.00 -2.50 -16.80
CA LEU A 539 11.78 -1.69 -16.70
C LEU A 539 10.85 -1.86 -17.92
N MET A 540 11.43 -1.96 -19.12
CA MET A 540 10.67 -2.14 -20.37
C MET A 540 10.04 -3.54 -20.48
N GLU A 541 10.75 -4.61 -20.11
CA GLU A 541 10.18 -5.97 -20.10
C GLU A 541 9.13 -6.11 -18.98
N ALA A 542 9.35 -5.56 -17.78
CA ALA A 542 8.33 -5.51 -16.73
C ALA A 542 7.05 -4.80 -17.23
N SER A 543 7.21 -3.65 -17.92
CA SER A 543 6.11 -2.89 -18.54
C SER A 543 5.40 -3.69 -19.64
N LEU A 544 6.14 -4.44 -20.46
CA LEU A 544 5.57 -5.37 -21.44
C LEU A 544 4.84 -6.55 -20.76
N ARG A 545 5.36 -7.05 -19.63
CA ARG A 545 4.78 -8.17 -18.88
C ARG A 545 3.48 -7.80 -18.19
N VAL A 546 3.36 -6.60 -17.61
CA VAL A 546 2.11 -6.13 -17.00
C VAL A 546 1.06 -5.80 -18.06
N ARG A 547 1.42 -5.19 -19.22
CA ARG A 547 0.51 -4.98 -20.36
C ARG A 547 -0.14 -6.29 -20.87
N LYS A 548 0.53 -7.45 -20.71
CA LYS A 548 -0.02 -8.79 -21.03
C LYS A 548 -1.11 -9.27 -20.04
N ARG A 549 -1.31 -8.63 -18.88
CA ARG A 549 -2.37 -8.97 -17.89
C ARG A 549 -3.76 -8.41 -18.23
N GLY A 550 -3.86 -7.59 -19.28
CA GLY A 550 -5.13 -7.27 -19.93
C GLY A 550 -5.75 -5.91 -19.59
N TYR A 551 -6.97 -5.74 -20.07
CA TYR A 551 -7.73 -4.49 -20.05
C TYR A 551 -9.23 -4.77 -19.83
N GLY A 552 -9.89 -3.89 -19.09
CA GLY A 552 -11.28 -4.03 -18.64
C GLY A 552 -11.95 -2.68 -18.40
N GLU A 553 -13.11 -2.69 -17.74
CA GLU A 553 -13.89 -1.47 -17.41
C GLU A 553 -13.71 -1.02 -15.96
N ASP A 554 -13.17 -1.90 -15.10
CA ASP A 554 -12.80 -1.60 -13.71
C ASP A 554 -11.60 -0.65 -13.61
N LEU A 555 -11.51 0.09 -12.50
CA LEU A 555 -10.36 0.97 -12.23
C LEU A 555 -9.06 0.16 -12.07
N PRO A 556 -7.90 0.67 -12.55
CA PRO A 556 -6.63 -0.05 -12.47
C PRO A 556 -6.23 -0.40 -11.03
N GLN A 557 -5.65 -1.58 -10.84
CA GLN A 557 -5.08 -2.01 -9.56
C GLN A 557 -3.56 -2.15 -9.63
N ILE A 558 -2.88 -2.16 -8.48
CA ILE A 558 -1.42 -2.38 -8.44
C ILE A 558 -1.15 -3.88 -8.61
N GLY A 559 -0.62 -4.26 -9.77
CA GLY A 559 -0.34 -5.65 -10.11
C GLY A 559 1.11 -6.08 -9.89
N LEU A 560 2.03 -5.12 -9.98
CA LEU A 560 3.46 -5.31 -9.74
C LEU A 560 4.01 -4.08 -9.02
N ARG A 561 4.53 -4.25 -7.81
CA ARG A 561 5.44 -3.32 -7.16
C ARG A 561 6.84 -3.57 -7.71
N LEU A 562 7.55 -2.49 -8.03
CA LEU A 562 8.92 -2.53 -8.53
C LEU A 562 9.74 -1.48 -7.81
N VAL A 563 10.86 -1.85 -7.22
CA VAL A 563 11.73 -0.96 -6.43
C VAL A 563 13.12 -0.95 -7.05
N VAL A 564 13.54 0.24 -7.50
CA VAL A 564 14.79 0.53 -8.23
C VAL A 564 15.40 1.84 -7.74
N PHE A 565 15.62 1.97 -6.43
CA PHE A 565 16.48 3.01 -5.86
C PHE A 565 17.94 2.73 -6.24
N ASP A 566 18.69 3.80 -6.48
CA ASP A 566 20.15 3.83 -6.69
C ASP A 566 20.73 2.85 -7.72
N CYS A 567 19.87 2.34 -8.61
CA CYS A 567 20.23 1.53 -9.78
C CYS A 567 20.86 2.43 -10.85
N GLY A 568 22.19 2.58 -10.85
CA GLY A 568 22.90 3.57 -11.67
C GLY A 568 22.71 3.48 -13.20
N ASN A 569 22.20 2.36 -13.71
CA ASN A 569 21.88 2.18 -15.14
C ASN A 569 20.40 2.48 -15.48
N VAL A 570 19.55 2.79 -14.50
CA VAL A 570 18.16 3.22 -14.72
C VAL A 570 18.12 4.72 -14.99
N THR A 571 17.49 5.10 -16.11
CA THR A 571 17.38 6.50 -16.53
C THR A 571 15.93 6.97 -16.49
N TRP A 572 15.72 8.28 -16.65
CA TRP A 572 14.38 8.83 -16.83
C TRP A 572 13.65 8.21 -18.04
N ALA A 573 14.35 7.67 -19.05
CA ALA A 573 13.70 7.03 -20.20
C ALA A 573 13.00 5.71 -19.83
N GLY A 574 13.61 4.84 -19.03
CA GLY A 574 12.96 3.60 -18.54
C GLY A 574 11.83 3.89 -17.57
N VAL A 575 12.04 4.83 -16.63
CA VAL A 575 10.98 5.32 -15.73
C VAL A 575 9.79 5.87 -16.53
N LYS A 576 10.06 6.63 -17.59
CA LYS A 576 9.04 7.15 -18.50
C LYS A 576 8.30 6.06 -19.29
N GLU A 577 8.98 5.00 -19.76
CA GLU A 577 8.29 3.86 -20.40
C GLU A 577 7.30 3.23 -19.42
N VAL A 578 7.67 3.03 -18.15
CA VAL A 578 6.77 2.50 -17.10
C VAL A 578 5.53 3.40 -16.93
N LEU A 579 5.72 4.72 -16.76
CA LEU A 579 4.60 5.66 -16.64
C LEU A 579 3.71 5.68 -17.89
N SER A 580 4.31 5.70 -19.08
CA SER A 580 3.55 5.67 -20.34
C SER A 580 2.78 4.36 -20.52
N SER A 581 3.35 3.24 -20.04
CA SER A 581 2.76 1.91 -20.06
C SER A 581 1.58 1.79 -19.08
N ASN A 582 1.72 2.34 -17.86
CA ASN A 582 0.63 2.45 -16.88
C ASN A 582 -0.58 3.23 -17.41
N ALA A 583 -0.39 4.13 -18.37
CA ALA A 583 -1.45 4.91 -19.02
C ALA A 583 -1.73 4.50 -20.48
N PHE A 584 -1.22 3.35 -20.94
CA PHE A 584 -1.33 2.89 -22.34
C PHE A 584 -2.58 2.03 -22.58
N ILE A 585 -3.51 2.53 -23.41
CA ILE A 585 -4.62 1.73 -23.98
C ILE A 585 -4.31 1.38 -25.45
N PRO A 586 -4.37 0.09 -25.87
CA PRO A 586 -4.22 -0.34 -27.25
C PRO A 586 -5.26 0.30 -28.19
N ARG A 587 -4.86 0.66 -29.42
CA ARG A 587 -5.78 1.31 -30.40
C ARG A 587 -7.04 0.50 -30.68
N SER A 588 -6.96 -0.84 -30.69
CA SER A 588 -8.09 -1.76 -30.87
C SER A 588 -9.11 -1.77 -29.72
N ARG A 589 -8.73 -1.27 -28.55
CA ARG A 589 -9.60 -1.12 -27.36
C ARG A 589 -9.93 0.34 -27.05
N LYS A 590 -9.45 1.31 -27.85
CA LYS A 590 -9.93 2.68 -27.74
C LYS A 590 -11.32 2.76 -28.35
N PRO A 591 -12.29 3.44 -27.70
CA PRO A 591 -13.59 3.62 -28.28
C PRO A 591 -13.47 4.36 -29.62
N PRO A 592 -14.24 3.97 -30.66
CA PRO A 592 -14.29 4.74 -31.89
C PRO A 592 -14.79 6.14 -31.57
N GLN A 593 -14.12 7.18 -32.10
CA GLN A 593 -14.54 8.56 -31.88
C GLN A 593 -15.95 8.74 -32.44
N THR A 594 -16.91 9.09 -31.59
CA THR A 594 -18.29 9.33 -31.98
C THR A 594 -18.36 10.49 -32.98
N ILE A 595 -18.44 10.19 -34.27
CA ILE A 595 -18.62 11.19 -35.31
C ILE A 595 -20.05 11.70 -35.21
N SER A 596 -20.21 12.90 -34.67
CA SER A 596 -21.51 13.60 -34.59
C SER A 596 -21.98 14.00 -35.98
N VAL A 597 -22.64 13.08 -36.70
CA VAL A 597 -23.26 13.35 -37.99
C VAL A 597 -24.48 14.23 -37.78
N VAL A 598 -24.32 15.54 -38.00
CA VAL A 598 -25.41 16.51 -37.98
C VAL A 598 -26.19 16.39 -39.29
N ALA A 599 -27.23 15.56 -39.30
CA ALA A 599 -28.17 15.50 -40.42
C ALA A 599 -29.01 16.78 -40.46
N GLN A 600 -28.85 17.58 -41.52
CA GLN A 600 -29.68 18.75 -41.79
C GLN A 600 -30.80 18.38 -42.77
N THR A 601 -32.00 18.12 -42.26
CA THR A 601 -33.21 18.03 -43.07
C THR A 601 -33.76 19.43 -43.34
N VAL A 602 -33.66 19.89 -44.58
CA VAL A 602 -34.32 21.13 -45.01
C VAL A 602 -35.76 20.78 -45.40
N ASP A 603 -36.73 21.20 -44.59
CA ASP A 603 -38.14 21.03 -44.92
C ASP A 603 -38.58 22.07 -45.97
N SER A 604 -39.02 21.59 -47.13
CA SER A 604 -39.43 22.41 -48.27
C SER A 604 -40.93 22.73 -48.22
N GLY A 605 -41.40 23.26 -47.08
CA GLY A 605 -42.82 23.46 -46.80
C GLY A 605 -43.14 24.72 -45.99
N GLN A 606 -43.73 25.71 -46.67
CA GLN A 606 -44.52 26.84 -46.14
C GLN A 606 -43.82 27.98 -45.34
N VAL A 607 -43.89 29.18 -45.94
CA VAL A 607 -44.17 30.51 -45.31
C VAL A 607 -43.12 31.11 -44.34
N PRO A 608 -42.73 32.40 -44.50
CA PRO A 608 -41.64 33.01 -43.71
C PRO A 608 -42.06 33.42 -42.29
N GLY A 609 -41.61 32.65 -41.30
CA GLY A 609 -41.57 33.06 -39.89
C GLY A 609 -40.47 32.31 -39.13
N SER A 610 -39.42 33.03 -38.70
CA SER A 610 -38.32 32.59 -37.81
C SER A 610 -38.03 31.07 -37.75
N PRO A 611 -37.07 30.54 -38.53
CA PRO A 611 -36.79 29.10 -38.56
C PRO A 611 -36.21 28.61 -37.22
N ALA A 612 -37.06 27.92 -36.44
CA ALA A 612 -36.64 27.23 -35.23
C ALA A 612 -35.81 25.98 -35.59
N MET A 613 -34.48 26.08 -35.51
CA MET A 613 -33.59 24.94 -35.73
C MET A 613 -33.75 23.89 -34.62
N ILE A 614 -34.53 22.84 -34.89
CA ILE A 614 -34.64 21.67 -34.01
C ILE A 614 -33.48 20.71 -34.32
N THR A 615 -32.30 20.97 -33.74
CA THR A 615 -31.13 20.09 -33.84
C THR A 615 -31.30 18.86 -32.95
N SER A 616 -31.94 17.81 -33.48
CA SER A 616 -32.12 16.52 -32.80
C SER A 616 -30.83 15.67 -32.81
N SER A 617 -29.82 16.09 -32.05
CA SER A 617 -28.56 15.33 -31.91
C SER A 617 -28.75 14.08 -31.04
N ILE A 618 -29.15 12.97 -31.67
CA ILE A 618 -29.13 11.63 -31.05
C ILE A 618 -27.66 11.15 -31.04
N THR A 619 -26.86 11.71 -30.14
CA THR A 619 -25.57 11.11 -29.78
C THR A 619 -25.82 9.80 -29.05
N PRO A 620 -25.27 8.65 -29.51
CA PRO A 620 -25.31 7.43 -28.73
C PRO A 620 -24.57 7.63 -27.39
N PRO A 621 -24.90 6.87 -26.34
CA PRO A 621 -24.18 6.95 -25.07
C PRO A 621 -22.68 6.70 -25.31
N PRO A 622 -21.77 7.42 -24.61
CA PRO A 622 -20.36 7.17 -24.75
C PRO A 622 -20.07 5.70 -24.35
N PRO A 623 -19.34 4.94 -25.16
CA PRO A 623 -18.91 3.59 -24.79
C PRO A 623 -18.08 3.62 -23.50
N PRO A 624 -18.10 2.54 -22.70
CA PRO A 624 -17.46 2.50 -21.39
C PRO A 624 -15.95 2.79 -21.49
N PRO A 625 -15.37 3.48 -20.48
CA PRO A 625 -13.94 3.71 -20.43
C PRO A 625 -13.20 2.38 -20.25
N VAL A 626 -12.14 2.18 -21.02
CA VAL A 626 -11.30 0.97 -20.93
C VAL A 626 -9.99 1.31 -20.23
N TYR A 627 -9.66 0.55 -19.20
CA TYR A 627 -8.48 0.71 -18.35
C TYR A 627 -7.55 -0.50 -18.45
N PRO A 628 -6.23 -0.34 -18.17
CA PRO A 628 -5.38 -1.49 -17.83
C PRO A 628 -5.90 -2.16 -16.56
N ASN A 629 -6.00 -3.49 -16.55
CA ASN A 629 -6.41 -4.23 -15.35
C ASN A 629 -5.45 -3.98 -14.17
N GLU A 630 -4.16 -3.98 -14.51
CA GLU A 630 -3.05 -3.90 -13.57
C GLU A 630 -2.00 -2.90 -14.04
N ILE A 631 -1.35 -2.22 -13.09
CA ILE A 631 -0.26 -1.25 -13.32
C ILE A 631 0.96 -1.55 -12.46
N ILE A 632 2.10 -0.96 -12.84
CA ILE A 632 3.36 -1.02 -12.07
C ILE A 632 3.39 0.11 -11.03
N HIS A 633 3.42 -0.23 -9.75
CA HIS A 633 3.75 0.72 -8.69
C HIS A 633 5.27 0.82 -8.53
N LEU A 634 5.86 1.74 -9.29
CA LEU A 634 7.30 2.01 -9.29
C LEU A 634 7.73 2.84 -8.07
N LYS A 635 8.79 2.40 -7.41
CA LYS A 635 9.66 3.19 -6.53
C LYS A 635 11.02 3.37 -7.22
N CYS A 636 11.57 4.58 -7.23
CA CYS A 636 12.81 4.92 -7.92
C CYS A 636 13.46 6.17 -7.30
N PHE A 637 14.64 6.57 -7.77
CA PHE A 637 15.40 7.74 -7.32
C PHE A 637 14.53 8.95 -6.92
N TYR A 638 14.84 9.54 -5.75
CA TYR A 638 14.02 10.56 -5.08
C TYR A 638 13.60 11.73 -5.96
N GLY A 639 14.48 12.19 -6.86
CA GLY A 639 14.20 13.29 -7.79
C GLY A 639 13.09 13.02 -8.81
N TRP A 640 12.69 11.75 -9.01
CA TRP A 640 11.58 11.36 -9.88
C TRP A 640 10.36 10.83 -9.11
N GLN A 641 10.55 10.40 -7.85
CA GLN A 641 9.53 9.72 -7.06
C GLN A 641 8.24 10.56 -6.86
N MET A 642 8.35 11.89 -6.77
CA MET A 642 7.18 12.77 -6.67
C MET A 642 6.30 12.67 -7.93
N THR A 643 6.89 12.82 -9.11
CA THR A 643 6.21 12.72 -10.42
C THR A 643 5.60 11.33 -10.62
N VAL A 644 6.31 10.27 -10.22
CA VAL A 644 5.83 8.88 -10.27
C VAL A 644 4.63 8.67 -9.35
N ASN A 645 4.68 9.18 -8.11
CA ASN A 645 3.57 9.11 -7.16
C ASN A 645 2.33 9.85 -7.69
N GLU A 646 2.50 11.06 -8.20
CA GLU A 646 1.40 11.89 -8.73
C GLU A 646 0.82 11.34 -10.05
N HIS A 647 1.65 10.70 -10.89
CA HIS A 647 1.17 9.95 -12.04
C HIS A 647 0.35 8.73 -11.60
N ASN A 648 0.87 7.90 -10.69
CA ASN A 648 0.17 6.69 -10.23
C ASN A 648 -1.17 7.03 -9.53
N LYS A 649 -1.24 8.11 -8.74
CA LYS A 649 -2.49 8.63 -8.18
C LYS A 649 -3.52 9.00 -9.26
N ARG A 650 -3.10 9.56 -10.39
CA ARG A 650 -3.99 9.92 -11.52
C ARG A 650 -4.48 8.67 -12.26
N VAL A 651 -3.59 7.69 -12.47
CA VAL A 651 -3.94 6.41 -13.12
C VAL A 651 -4.93 5.58 -12.29
N LEU A 652 -4.68 5.41 -10.98
CA LEU A 652 -5.58 4.68 -10.07
C LEU A 652 -6.96 5.36 -9.91
N ARG A 653 -7.07 6.67 -10.20
CA ARG A 653 -8.34 7.41 -10.28
C ARG A 653 -9.01 7.35 -11.67
N GLY A 654 -8.41 6.67 -12.63
CA GLY A 654 -8.91 6.59 -14.01
C GLY A 654 -8.63 7.81 -14.90
N ASP A 655 -8.00 8.88 -14.42
CA ASP A 655 -7.61 10.02 -15.26
C ASP A 655 -6.25 9.79 -15.95
N LEU A 656 -6.27 8.84 -16.89
CA LEU A 656 -5.14 8.56 -17.77
C LEU A 656 -4.75 9.78 -18.62
N ALA A 657 -5.66 10.72 -18.85
CA ALA A 657 -5.39 11.92 -19.62
C ALA A 657 -4.54 12.91 -18.81
N ALA A 658 -4.82 13.11 -17.51
CA ALA A 658 -3.96 13.89 -16.62
C ALA A 658 -2.61 13.20 -16.39
N ALA A 659 -2.59 11.87 -16.23
CA ALA A 659 -1.37 11.10 -16.07
C ALA A 659 -0.40 11.30 -17.26
N ASN A 660 -0.91 11.25 -18.49
CA ASN A 660 -0.15 11.55 -19.71
C ASN A 660 0.23 13.04 -19.84
N ARG A 661 -0.60 13.99 -19.37
CA ARG A 661 -0.26 15.44 -19.36
C ARG A 661 0.91 15.73 -18.40
N LEU A 662 0.92 15.09 -17.23
CA LEU A 662 1.97 15.24 -16.21
C LEU A 662 3.32 14.74 -16.73
N ASP A 663 3.37 13.51 -17.27
CA ASP A 663 4.57 12.93 -17.88
C ASP A 663 5.15 13.84 -18.99
N ARG A 664 4.29 14.36 -19.88
CA ARG A 664 4.76 15.24 -20.95
C ARG A 664 5.37 16.54 -20.40
N LYS A 665 4.71 17.20 -19.45
CA LYS A 665 5.22 18.43 -18.81
C LYS A 665 6.54 18.20 -18.07
N TRP A 666 6.68 17.08 -17.35
CA TRP A 666 7.93 16.76 -16.67
C TRP A 666 9.06 16.45 -17.67
N ALA A 667 8.78 15.76 -18.78
CA ALA A 667 9.78 15.55 -19.83
C ALA A 667 10.22 16.87 -20.50
N GLU A 668 9.28 17.80 -20.73
CA GLU A 668 9.57 19.17 -21.20
C GLU A 668 10.45 19.94 -20.19
N TYR A 669 10.21 19.79 -18.89
CA TYR A 669 11.03 20.37 -17.82
C TYR A 669 12.44 19.76 -17.72
N MET A 670 12.57 18.44 -17.79
CA MET A 670 13.85 17.74 -17.76
C MET A 670 14.75 18.16 -18.94
N ILE A 671 14.21 18.13 -20.17
CA ILE A 671 14.92 18.57 -21.38
C ILE A 671 15.34 20.04 -21.26
N ALA A 672 14.46 20.92 -20.79
CA ALA A 672 14.77 22.34 -20.63
C ALA A 672 15.86 22.60 -19.57
N THR A 673 15.93 21.75 -18.54
CA THR A 673 16.92 21.81 -17.45
C THR A 673 18.28 21.30 -17.92
N GLU A 674 18.33 20.18 -18.64
CA GLU A 674 19.54 19.65 -19.28
C GLU A 674 20.12 20.68 -20.28
N GLU A 675 19.28 21.23 -21.16
CA GLU A 675 19.65 22.34 -22.04
C GLU A 675 20.22 23.55 -21.27
N ALA A 676 19.71 23.84 -20.08
CA ALA A 676 20.15 24.99 -19.27
C ALA A 676 21.52 24.79 -18.60
N GLY A 677 21.97 23.54 -18.45
CA GLY A 677 23.32 23.15 -18.06
C GLY A 677 24.33 23.33 -19.20
N THR A 678 23.95 23.02 -20.44
CA THR A 678 24.85 23.11 -21.60
C THR A 678 25.41 24.53 -21.84
N GLY A 679 26.73 24.60 -22.01
CA GLY A 679 27.48 25.84 -22.25
C GLY A 679 27.36 26.38 -23.68
N GLY A 680 27.94 27.57 -23.90
CA GLY A 680 28.06 28.19 -25.23
C GLY A 680 26.94 29.17 -25.57
N SER A 681 26.70 29.37 -26.87
CA SER A 681 25.77 30.40 -27.33
C SER A 681 24.31 30.05 -26.94
N GLY A 682 23.62 31.06 -26.38
CA GLY A 682 22.22 30.97 -26.02
C GLY A 682 21.91 30.43 -24.62
N THR A 683 22.88 30.15 -23.73
CA THR A 683 22.62 29.65 -22.36
C THR A 683 21.59 30.49 -21.60
N ARG A 684 21.55 31.82 -21.76
CA ARG A 684 20.52 32.70 -21.16
C ARG A 684 19.09 32.41 -21.65
N ARG A 685 18.91 31.94 -22.89
CA ARG A 685 17.63 31.50 -23.46
C ARG A 685 17.25 30.10 -23.00
N ARG A 686 18.23 29.19 -22.85
CA ARG A 686 18.03 27.83 -22.30
C ARG A 686 17.59 27.90 -20.83
N ARG A 687 18.36 28.62 -19.99
CA ARG A 687 18.02 28.91 -18.57
C ARG A 687 16.69 29.66 -18.35
N ARG A 688 16.22 30.42 -19.34
CA ARG A 688 14.86 31.00 -19.28
C ARG A 688 13.79 29.91 -19.49
N ARG A 689 13.96 29.04 -20.50
CA ARG A 689 13.00 27.95 -20.77
C ARG A 689 12.92 26.94 -19.64
N ALA A 690 14.03 26.61 -18.96
CA ALA A 690 14.02 25.79 -17.76
C ALA A 690 13.04 26.34 -16.70
N ARG A 691 13.21 27.61 -16.30
CA ARG A 691 12.35 28.30 -15.32
C ARG A 691 10.89 28.51 -15.76
N GLU A 692 10.64 28.43 -17.06
CA GLU A 692 9.32 28.53 -17.65
C GLU A 692 8.61 27.16 -17.55
N ALA A 693 9.31 26.08 -17.89
CA ALA A 693 8.83 24.69 -17.72
C ALA A 693 8.68 24.28 -16.24
N GLU A 694 9.62 24.70 -15.38
CA GLU A 694 9.60 24.51 -13.91
C GLU A 694 8.30 25.03 -13.30
N ARG A 695 7.90 26.25 -13.68
CA ARG A 695 6.62 26.84 -13.26
C ARG A 695 5.42 26.06 -13.81
N ILE A 696 5.44 25.77 -15.10
CA ILE A 696 4.36 25.04 -15.80
C ILE A 696 4.17 23.62 -15.23
N TYR A 697 5.22 23.03 -14.64
CA TYR A 697 5.13 21.80 -13.86
C TYR A 697 4.49 22.04 -12.49
N ASN A 698 5.05 22.95 -11.66
CA ASN A 698 4.56 23.24 -10.30
C ASN A 698 3.07 23.64 -10.26
N GLU A 699 2.59 24.38 -11.27
CA GLU A 699 1.18 24.76 -11.42
C GLU A 699 0.23 23.53 -11.50
N VAL A 700 0.69 22.36 -11.94
CA VAL A 700 -0.14 21.14 -12.05
C VAL A 700 -0.26 20.37 -10.75
N ASP A 701 0.74 20.42 -9.88
CA ASP A 701 0.62 19.87 -8.53
C ASP A 701 -0.40 20.70 -7.72
N GLU A 702 -0.37 22.04 -7.85
CA GLU A 702 -1.35 22.94 -7.23
C GLU A 702 -2.79 22.74 -7.79
N GLU A 703 -2.97 22.55 -9.10
CA GLU A 703 -4.31 22.23 -9.67
C GLU A 703 -4.93 20.98 -9.02
N THR A 704 -4.14 19.96 -8.67
CA THR A 704 -4.65 18.74 -8.00
C THR A 704 -5.21 19.00 -6.60
N ALA A 705 -4.70 20.01 -5.89
CA ALA A 705 -5.17 20.35 -4.54
C ALA A 705 -6.58 20.98 -4.56
N ALA A 706 -6.98 21.60 -5.67
CA ALA A 706 -8.29 22.25 -5.83
C ALA A 706 -9.45 21.28 -6.13
N TYR A 707 -9.16 20.06 -6.61
CA TYR A 707 -10.17 19.07 -7.04
C TYR A 707 -10.33 17.88 -6.06
N GLY A 708 -9.98 18.07 -4.79
CA GLY A 708 -10.31 17.13 -3.73
C GLY A 708 -11.75 17.29 -3.24
N VAL A 709 -12.59 16.26 -3.49
CA VAL A 709 -13.93 15.96 -2.92
C VAL A 709 -14.68 17.12 -2.24
N GLY A 710 -15.79 17.54 -2.85
CA GLY A 710 -16.56 18.71 -2.41
C GLY A 710 -17.07 18.65 -0.97
N GLY A 711 -16.69 19.65 -0.18
CA GLY A 711 -17.30 20.02 1.09
C GLY A 711 -17.61 21.52 1.09
N ILE A 712 -18.83 21.90 1.50
CA ILE A 712 -19.26 23.31 1.50
C ILE A 712 -18.62 24.03 2.68
N SER A 713 -17.67 24.93 2.40
CA SER A 713 -17.10 25.87 3.38
C SER A 713 -16.76 27.21 2.72
N ALA A 714 -17.66 28.19 2.87
CA ALA A 714 -17.35 29.58 2.60
C ALA A 714 -16.54 30.20 3.76
N LEU A 715 -15.92 31.36 3.50
CA LEU A 715 -15.26 32.25 4.49
C LEU A 715 -13.94 31.75 5.12
N GLY A 716 -12.83 32.12 4.47
CA GLY A 716 -11.70 32.77 5.16
C GLY A 716 -10.86 31.96 6.16
N ALA A 717 -10.00 31.07 5.66
CA ALA A 717 -8.82 30.59 6.39
C ALA A 717 -7.53 30.99 5.63
N GLY A 718 -6.49 31.39 6.38
CA GLY A 718 -5.31 32.05 5.80
C GLY A 718 -4.32 31.12 5.08
N ARG A 719 -3.55 31.69 4.13
CA ARG A 719 -2.39 31.06 3.48
C ARG A 719 -1.41 30.49 4.50
N ARG A 720 -1.44 29.19 4.75
CA ARG A 720 -0.30 28.47 5.35
C ARG A 720 0.75 28.27 4.27
N ARG A 721 1.87 29.00 4.36
CA ARG A 721 3.08 28.65 3.61
C ARG A 721 3.56 27.30 4.11
N HIS A 722 3.74 26.33 3.22
CA HIS A 722 4.67 25.25 3.53
C HIS A 722 6.09 25.83 3.64
N THR A 723 6.87 25.36 4.59
CA THR A 723 8.26 25.78 4.78
C THR A 723 9.15 25.07 3.77
N ASP A 724 9.98 25.83 3.07
CA ASP A 724 10.97 25.29 2.11
C ASP A 724 12.01 24.41 2.82
N SER A 725 11.83 23.08 2.77
CA SER A 725 12.88 22.10 3.05
C SER A 725 13.66 21.76 1.77
N ASN A 726 14.07 22.80 1.03
CA ASN A 726 14.76 22.67 -0.26
C ASN A 726 16.25 23.01 -0.12
N THR A 727 16.98 22.19 0.62
CA THR A 727 18.44 22.31 0.80
C THR A 727 19.19 21.77 -0.42
N GLY A 728 19.20 22.59 -1.47
CA GLY A 728 20.12 22.63 -2.61
C GLY A 728 20.89 21.36 -2.98
N CYS A 729 20.38 20.62 -3.98
CA CYS A 729 21.23 19.77 -4.79
C CYS A 729 22.06 20.64 -5.77
N THR A 730 23.22 21.11 -5.33
CA THR A 730 24.22 21.74 -6.21
C THR A 730 25.13 20.67 -6.80
N VAL A 731 25.04 20.46 -8.12
CA VAL A 731 25.97 19.60 -8.86
C VAL A 731 27.39 20.18 -8.81
N MET A 732 28.34 19.34 -8.41
CA MET A 732 29.73 19.35 -8.90
C MET A 732 30.02 17.96 -9.47
#